data_AF-A0A327J0B1-F1
#
_entry.id   AF-A0A327J0B1-F1
#
_cell.length_a   1.000
_cell.length_b   1.000
_cell.length_c   1.000
_cell.angle_alpha   90.00
_cell.angle_beta   90.00
_cell.angle_gamma   90.00
#
_symmetry.space_group_name_H-M   'P 1'
#
loop_
_entity.id
_entity.type
_entity.pdbx_description
1 polymer ?
#
loop_
_entity_poly.entity_id
_entity_poly.type
_entity_poly.pdbx_seq_one_letter_code
_entity_poly.pdbx_strand_id
1 'polypeptide(L)'
;MSNCSRKPKRIIAAALTTLFLSHQTMLLSVVATEISGVNGSNGVYNITPGALINGSDIGYRKYKDFNLDKGDVANLIYKYGATDISTFVNLVDNKININGLVNTVRDGNFYNGKAIFVSPNGMVVGASGVLNVGSLGVYTPSSQIYDNYKKNPTANMTALTESNNGKPITINGKVIAANDVTLSGGKVTVGKGGGIIAGVNESKMTTFGKGENAQANALFNQLVNTDNLNAANGFASSNGNIYITTNQTSENAGVNISGEVKNFGTGNIEVRNIGTDGINIAGNISNANGLVKLNNNNGDLNISGNVRNNGTTQIFNVPAEGQEVTFDDNGIKYTYKVDTKSGLNITGNIDTKGKTTITNTGDNGLNISGTVNNQGDLSIQNGIAGKTDSANARNDRMAALNISGKVSNDGTANITNYAAGGLNVAADGSVDSLGNLAMLNTGKGGLTVNGIVNSEKSTVTNEAGALTVNGTYNYEDAKFTNNGEGGLIVNGTVSSTNAKTNSPQLVMTNNKGNFDINENGKVLNDGGDVTLTNNGTEFNINGTVKQNGTMQDDDEFAHPVAGTTNIINNNGNLNINGTVNAKDVDATTNILNKGDALNISQTGSVNTSGKLNITNEGNGGLNIDGSVTNDNTKYVANQMVDPDTVVPFYLINGETTITNKAGTLKVNGTVDTKNSELTMTNNGTNFDINGKISGTENNVNLINTNGGINLNSTGRVNSTDNINITNTGKGGVNVQGLVNAGKNVKIDNKNSNVTIGDKTENNNYITAGNNIDITVNNGSILNYGVEKVLLKADNDLNMNVTDGTIGLGVQQNACNGSGCTGIGPKADGSRDFTKSINANIKGKVNATTTASTKDAIKPEDLVINYAAIDSDMNIDNIKADGRVILTVDDDYGDTNTGKRYNMINTSSDPTKANVEGWGISLISNGDIGAKDNKLTFNQTKAADGYSMDVLANQNIYMKGLDDKYTENKVCNMIAREGDIDVEFSGNTYINNITAEGDITAITRGKNLTINNLGHIEDPSVTPADYFGERPDGWAADKGYDKEDYMHEVLPNNVTLKALDINKNIRPDGVDVDGYYAYADSTVRVNNAVLDNGKLDITADQIYANGIHVDFGQNGFTKEKDDSTNKVIGSDGIPTGHAVRPDDVTDIGRDEHERNYYYHEGDGDGTFNGEKS
;
A
#
# COMPACT_ATOMS: atom_id res chain seq x y z
N MET A 1 -74.21 -65.24 9.87
CA MET A 1 -74.83 -65.08 8.54
C MET A 1 -73.82 -64.38 7.63
N SER A 2 -73.55 -64.98 6.48
CA SER A 2 -73.06 -64.35 5.24
C SER A 2 -71.58 -63.92 5.15
N ASN A 3 -70.75 -64.91 4.80
CA ASN A 3 -69.60 -64.94 3.85
C ASN A 3 -68.54 -63.81 3.94
N CYS A 4 -67.37 -63.92 4.59
CA CYS A 4 -66.26 -64.93 4.60
C CYS A 4 -65.61 -65.16 3.21
N SER A 5 -64.29 -65.10 2.96
CA SER A 5 -63.10 -64.91 3.81
C SER A 5 -61.81 -64.67 2.96
N ARG A 6 -60.83 -63.95 3.55
CA ARG A 6 -59.34 -64.13 3.57
C ARG A 6 -58.54 -64.56 2.30
N LYS A 7 -57.48 -63.76 1.99
CA LYS A 7 -56.27 -64.04 1.15
C LYS A 7 -55.52 -65.33 1.61
N PRO A 8 -54.67 -66.07 0.81
CA PRO A 8 -53.50 -65.54 0.06
C PRO A 8 -52.96 -66.31 -1.21
N LYS A 9 -51.98 -65.66 -1.88
CA LYS A 9 -50.84 -66.16 -2.75
C LYS A 9 -50.86 -67.61 -3.31
N ARG A 10 -50.87 -67.74 -4.65
CA ARG A 10 -50.05 -68.68 -5.51
C ARG A 10 -50.66 -68.89 -6.93
N ILE A 11 -50.53 -67.95 -7.87
CA ILE A 11 -50.65 -68.23 -9.33
C ILE A 11 -49.81 -67.21 -10.14
N ILE A 12 -48.49 -67.35 -10.14
CA ILE A 12 -47.58 -66.67 -11.11
C ILE A 12 -46.65 -67.69 -11.83
N ALA A 13 -46.79 -68.99 -11.55
CA ALA A 13 -45.87 -70.02 -12.06
C ALA A 13 -46.40 -70.83 -13.27
N ALA A 14 -47.65 -70.66 -13.71
CA ALA A 14 -48.24 -71.48 -14.78
C ALA A 14 -48.39 -70.77 -16.14
N ALA A 15 -48.42 -69.42 -16.18
CA ALA A 15 -48.44 -68.66 -17.43
C ALA A 15 -47.04 -68.41 -18.01
N LEU A 16 -45.98 -68.61 -17.21
CA LEU A 16 -44.61 -68.43 -17.65
C LEU A 16 -44.10 -69.66 -18.43
N THR A 17 -44.51 -70.88 -18.04
CA THR A 17 -43.97 -72.12 -18.62
C THR A 17 -44.56 -72.47 -20.00
N THR A 18 -45.77 -72.01 -20.32
CA THR A 18 -46.38 -72.19 -21.66
C THR A 18 -45.91 -71.15 -22.68
N LEU A 19 -45.40 -69.99 -22.24
CA LEU A 19 -44.76 -69.00 -23.13
C LEU A 19 -43.31 -69.38 -23.48
N PHE A 20 -42.66 -70.20 -22.64
CA PHE A 20 -41.29 -70.71 -22.88
C PHE A 20 -41.23 -71.90 -23.85
N LEU A 21 -42.31 -72.65 -24.05
CA LEU A 21 -42.33 -73.83 -24.92
C LEU A 21 -42.85 -73.57 -26.35
N SER A 22 -43.40 -72.39 -26.65
CA SER A 22 -43.76 -71.98 -28.02
C SER A 22 -42.71 -71.07 -28.71
N HIS A 23 -41.60 -70.75 -28.03
CA HIS A 23 -40.49 -69.96 -28.59
C HIS A 23 -39.31 -70.80 -29.11
N GLN A 24 -39.39 -72.13 -29.07
CA GLN A 24 -38.28 -73.01 -29.50
C GLN A 24 -38.42 -73.64 -30.89
N THR A 25 -39.45 -73.31 -31.68
CA THR A 25 -39.60 -73.88 -33.04
C THR A 25 -39.97 -72.89 -34.14
N MET A 26 -40.04 -71.59 -33.87
CA MET A 26 -40.04 -70.56 -34.93
C MET A 26 -38.58 -70.18 -35.25
N LEU A 27 -37.95 -71.08 -36.02
CA LEU A 27 -36.97 -70.77 -37.07
C LEU A 27 -35.95 -69.66 -36.76
N LEU A 28 -34.86 -70.07 -36.09
CA LEU A 28 -33.54 -69.64 -36.51
C LEU A 28 -33.42 -69.95 -38.01
N SER A 29 -33.66 -68.97 -38.88
CA SER A 29 -33.01 -69.01 -40.18
C SER A 29 -31.52 -68.88 -39.89
N VAL A 30 -30.82 -70.00 -39.77
CA VAL A 30 -29.41 -70.05 -40.16
C VAL A 30 -29.45 -69.62 -41.62
N VAL A 31 -29.26 -68.32 -41.88
CA VAL A 31 -28.89 -67.85 -43.21
C VAL A 31 -27.62 -68.64 -43.50
N ALA A 32 -27.61 -69.41 -44.58
CA ALA A 32 -26.41 -70.07 -45.07
C ALA A 32 -25.61 -69.04 -45.88
N THR A 33 -24.28 -69.15 -45.90
CA THR A 33 -23.43 -68.22 -46.64
C THR A 33 -23.93 -68.12 -48.08
N GLU A 34 -24.25 -66.90 -48.49
CA GLU A 34 -24.81 -66.58 -49.79
C GLU A 34 -23.98 -65.46 -50.41
N ILE A 35 -23.05 -65.85 -51.28
CA ILE A 35 -22.23 -64.93 -52.09
C ILE A 35 -22.60 -65.17 -53.55
N SER A 36 -23.34 -64.25 -54.16
CA SER A 36 -23.90 -64.47 -55.50
C SER A 36 -22.82 -64.76 -56.55
N GLY A 37 -22.99 -65.87 -57.27
CA GLY A 37 -22.08 -66.26 -58.35
C GLY A 37 -20.73 -66.79 -57.87
N VAL A 38 -20.59 -67.18 -56.60
CA VAL A 38 -19.40 -67.83 -56.03
C VAL A 38 -19.84 -69.10 -55.31
N ASN A 39 -19.27 -70.25 -55.69
CA ASN A 39 -19.49 -71.50 -54.98
C ASN A 39 -18.36 -71.73 -53.97
N GLY A 40 -18.71 -71.96 -52.71
CA GLY A 40 -17.74 -72.34 -51.67
C GLY A 40 -17.48 -73.84 -51.66
N SER A 41 -16.28 -74.22 -51.22
CA SER A 41 -15.94 -75.61 -50.90
C SER A 41 -15.74 -75.74 -49.40
N ASN A 42 -16.54 -76.58 -48.73
CA ASN A 42 -16.51 -76.78 -47.28
C ASN A 42 -16.51 -75.47 -46.48
N GLY A 43 -17.28 -74.45 -46.88
CA GLY A 43 -17.33 -73.15 -46.18
C GLY A 43 -16.14 -72.22 -46.44
N VAL A 44 -15.29 -72.52 -47.42
CA VAL A 44 -14.23 -71.63 -47.92
C VAL A 44 -14.59 -71.15 -49.33
N TYR A 45 -14.62 -69.84 -49.52
CA TYR A 45 -15.03 -69.15 -50.74
C TYR A 45 -13.82 -68.40 -51.30
N ASN A 46 -13.14 -68.98 -52.29
CA ASN A 46 -12.06 -68.32 -53.02
C ASN A 46 -12.66 -67.47 -54.15
N ILE A 47 -12.52 -66.16 -54.06
CA ILE A 47 -13.20 -65.19 -54.91
C ILE A 47 -12.17 -64.53 -55.81
N THR A 48 -12.28 -64.72 -57.12
CA THR A 48 -11.49 -63.99 -58.13
C THR A 48 -12.30 -62.84 -58.72
N PRO A 49 -11.67 -61.75 -59.20
CA PRO A 49 -12.34 -60.69 -59.94
C PRO A 49 -13.09 -61.23 -61.15
N GLY A 50 -14.24 -60.64 -61.47
CA GLY A 50 -15.01 -60.98 -62.67
C GLY A 50 -14.49 -60.28 -63.93
N ALA A 51 -13.82 -59.14 -63.76
CA ALA A 51 -13.21 -58.36 -64.84
C ALA A 51 -12.15 -57.39 -64.30
N LEU A 52 -11.36 -56.81 -65.21
CA LEU A 52 -10.43 -55.71 -64.94
C LEU A 52 -11.03 -54.38 -65.42
N ILE A 53 -10.74 -53.29 -64.71
CA ILE A 53 -10.94 -51.94 -65.23
C ILE A 53 -9.84 -51.67 -66.27
N ASN A 54 -10.23 -51.28 -67.49
CA ASN A 54 -9.33 -51.15 -68.62
C ASN A 54 -8.14 -50.23 -68.31
N GLY A 55 -6.92 -50.69 -68.62
CA GLY A 55 -5.68 -49.93 -68.39
C GLY A 55 -5.25 -49.78 -66.92
N SER A 56 -5.79 -50.60 -66.01
CA SER A 56 -5.46 -50.54 -64.58
C SER A 56 -5.23 -51.93 -63.98
N ASP A 57 -4.69 -51.95 -62.77
CA ASP A 57 -4.52 -53.12 -61.91
C ASP A 57 -5.68 -53.30 -60.92
N ILE A 58 -6.87 -52.78 -61.25
CA ILE A 58 -8.08 -52.85 -60.44
C ILE A 58 -9.00 -53.95 -60.98
N GLY A 59 -9.17 -55.01 -60.20
CA GLY A 59 -10.18 -56.04 -60.45
C GLY A 59 -11.52 -55.67 -59.82
N TYR A 60 -12.63 -56.02 -60.47
CA TYR A 60 -13.96 -55.86 -59.88
C TYR A 60 -14.85 -57.10 -60.08
N ARG A 61 -15.81 -57.28 -59.18
CA ARG A 61 -16.87 -58.29 -59.27
C ARG A 61 -18.20 -57.72 -58.80
N LYS A 62 -19.29 -58.17 -59.44
CA LYS A 62 -20.67 -57.77 -59.16
C LYS A 62 -21.39 -58.91 -58.46
N TYR A 63 -22.17 -58.58 -57.43
CA TYR A 63 -22.94 -59.50 -56.62
C TYR A 63 -24.35 -58.96 -56.42
N LYS A 64 -25.33 -59.85 -56.31
CA LYS A 64 -26.64 -59.48 -55.77
C LYS A 64 -26.56 -59.44 -54.24
N ASP A 65 -26.09 -60.53 -53.65
CA ASP A 65 -25.95 -60.76 -52.21
C ASP A 65 -24.51 -61.10 -51.82
N PHE A 66 -24.06 -60.57 -50.67
CA PHE A 66 -22.78 -60.91 -50.03
C PHE A 66 -23.01 -61.10 -48.53
N ASN A 67 -23.46 -62.30 -48.18
CA ASN A 67 -23.72 -62.74 -46.81
C ASN A 67 -22.73 -63.85 -46.45
N LEU A 68 -21.78 -63.58 -45.56
CA LEU A 68 -20.79 -64.56 -45.08
C LEU A 68 -21.09 -64.96 -43.64
N ASP A 69 -21.35 -66.24 -43.37
CA ASP A 69 -21.73 -66.71 -42.04
C ASP A 69 -20.56 -66.92 -41.10
N LYS A 70 -20.91 -66.98 -39.81
CA LYS A 70 -19.98 -67.32 -38.75
C LYS A 70 -19.32 -68.68 -39.02
N GLY A 71 -17.99 -68.66 -39.06
CA GLY A 71 -17.15 -69.85 -39.24
C GLY A 71 -16.78 -70.15 -40.70
N ASP A 72 -17.39 -69.46 -41.67
CA ASP A 72 -17.00 -69.53 -43.08
C ASP A 72 -15.94 -68.47 -43.43
N VAL A 73 -15.19 -68.71 -44.52
CA VAL A 73 -14.06 -67.88 -44.95
C VAL A 73 -14.24 -67.42 -46.39
N ALA A 74 -14.07 -66.13 -46.66
CA ALA A 74 -13.97 -65.58 -48.01
C ALA A 74 -12.55 -65.07 -48.28
N ASN A 75 -11.84 -65.69 -49.21
CA ASN A 75 -10.52 -65.26 -49.65
C ASN A 75 -10.67 -64.44 -50.94
N LEU A 76 -10.40 -63.14 -50.86
CA LEU A 76 -10.32 -62.26 -52.03
C LEU A 76 -8.97 -62.50 -52.70
N ILE A 77 -9.00 -63.10 -53.90
CA ILE A 77 -7.81 -63.49 -54.66
C ILE A 77 -7.35 -62.32 -55.52
N TYR A 78 -6.17 -61.79 -55.25
CA TYR A 78 -5.59 -60.64 -55.95
C TYR A 78 -4.89 -61.04 -57.27
N LYS A 79 -5.60 -61.83 -58.08
CA LYS A 79 -5.23 -62.22 -59.45
C LYS A 79 -6.45 -62.30 -60.36
N TYR A 80 -6.36 -61.75 -61.56
CA TYR A 80 -7.29 -61.98 -62.67
C TYR A 80 -6.59 -62.81 -63.74
N GLY A 81 -6.85 -64.12 -63.77
CA GLY A 81 -6.03 -65.05 -64.57
C GLY A 81 -4.58 -65.06 -64.08
N ALA A 82 -3.64 -64.73 -64.96
CA ALA A 82 -2.22 -64.58 -64.61
C ALA A 82 -1.83 -63.14 -64.20
N THR A 83 -2.76 -62.19 -64.27
CA THR A 83 -2.49 -60.77 -63.98
C THR A 83 -2.67 -60.47 -62.49
N ASP A 84 -1.63 -59.92 -61.88
CA ASP A 84 -1.66 -59.39 -60.52
C ASP A 84 -2.47 -58.08 -60.45
N ILE A 85 -3.31 -57.95 -59.43
CA ILE A 85 -4.11 -56.74 -59.17
C ILE A 85 -3.79 -56.14 -57.80
N SER A 86 -3.77 -54.82 -57.65
CA SER A 86 -3.54 -54.16 -56.35
C SER A 86 -4.84 -53.89 -55.59
N THR A 87 -5.95 -53.73 -56.31
CA THR A 87 -7.26 -53.37 -55.75
C THR A 87 -8.35 -54.31 -56.24
N PHE A 88 -9.22 -54.76 -55.33
CA PHE A 88 -10.37 -55.58 -55.65
C PHE A 88 -11.67 -54.92 -55.18
N VAL A 89 -12.49 -54.47 -56.14
CA VAL A 89 -13.80 -53.84 -55.92
C VAL A 89 -14.94 -54.87 -55.94
N ASN A 90 -15.69 -54.92 -54.85
CA ASN A 90 -16.86 -55.77 -54.65
C ASN A 90 -18.13 -54.92 -54.69
N LEU A 91 -18.86 -54.99 -55.80
CA LEU A 91 -20.10 -54.23 -56.04
C LEU A 91 -21.30 -55.11 -55.64
N VAL A 92 -22.02 -54.76 -54.59
CA VAL A 92 -23.11 -55.58 -54.03
C VAL A 92 -24.44 -54.83 -54.04
N ASP A 93 -25.47 -55.41 -54.65
CA ASP A 93 -26.79 -54.77 -54.76
C ASP A 93 -27.46 -54.64 -53.39
N ASN A 94 -27.49 -55.73 -52.64
CA ASN A 94 -28.08 -55.78 -51.32
C ASN A 94 -27.08 -55.40 -50.22
N LYS A 95 -27.56 -55.38 -48.98
CA LYS A 95 -26.75 -55.10 -47.80
C LYS A 95 -25.67 -56.18 -47.64
N ILE A 96 -24.45 -55.74 -47.33
CA ILE A 96 -23.32 -56.64 -47.11
C ILE A 96 -23.34 -57.10 -45.65
N ASN A 97 -23.33 -58.41 -45.39
CA ASN A 97 -23.27 -58.97 -44.03
C ASN A 97 -22.08 -59.92 -43.89
N ILE A 98 -21.17 -59.60 -42.96
CA ILE A 98 -19.95 -60.39 -42.71
C ILE A 98 -19.93 -60.84 -41.25
N ASN A 99 -20.31 -62.09 -41.02
CA ASN A 99 -20.21 -62.77 -39.73
C ASN A 99 -19.03 -63.77 -39.69
N GLY A 100 -18.47 -64.14 -40.85
CA GLY A 100 -17.28 -64.99 -41.01
C GLY A 100 -15.99 -64.21 -41.22
N LEU A 101 -14.97 -64.86 -41.80
CA LEU A 101 -13.64 -64.30 -41.97
C LEU A 101 -13.35 -63.92 -43.42
N VAL A 102 -12.87 -62.70 -43.68
CA VAL A 102 -12.44 -62.25 -45.02
C VAL A 102 -10.94 -62.03 -45.04
N ASN A 103 -10.23 -62.61 -46.01
CA ASN A 103 -8.80 -62.40 -46.22
C ASN A 103 -8.50 -61.75 -47.57
N THR A 104 -7.44 -60.94 -47.64
CA THR A 104 -6.76 -60.59 -48.90
C THR A 104 -5.63 -61.58 -49.17
N VAL A 105 -5.71 -62.30 -50.30
CA VAL A 105 -4.80 -63.42 -50.60
C VAL A 105 -4.20 -63.28 -51.99
N ARG A 106 -2.90 -63.52 -52.10
CA ARG A 106 -2.21 -63.75 -53.37
C ARG A 106 -1.24 -64.92 -53.19
N ASP A 107 -1.27 -65.87 -54.13
CA ASP A 107 -0.37 -67.03 -54.12
C ASP A 107 -0.40 -67.82 -52.80
N GLY A 108 -1.60 -67.94 -52.20
CA GLY A 108 -1.84 -68.66 -50.95
C GLY A 108 -1.45 -67.93 -49.68
N ASN A 109 -0.76 -66.79 -49.77
CA ASN A 109 -0.29 -66.00 -48.63
C ASN A 109 -1.13 -64.73 -48.45
N PHE A 110 -1.04 -64.14 -47.25
CA PHE A 110 -1.60 -62.81 -47.01
C PHE A 110 -0.99 -61.83 -48.01
N TYR A 111 -1.83 -60.97 -48.57
CA TYR A 111 -1.40 -59.96 -49.52
C TYR A 111 -1.87 -58.58 -49.10
N ASN A 112 -0.98 -57.59 -49.14
CA ASN A 112 -1.28 -56.20 -48.81
C ASN A 112 -2.04 -55.46 -49.95
N GLY A 113 -3.13 -56.06 -50.43
CA GLY A 113 -4.00 -55.49 -51.45
C GLY A 113 -5.17 -54.71 -50.85
N LYS A 114 -5.74 -53.78 -51.62
CA LYS A 114 -6.89 -52.96 -51.21
C LYS A 114 -8.21 -53.67 -51.52
N ALA A 115 -8.99 -54.01 -50.50
CA ALA A 115 -10.33 -54.56 -50.63
C ALA A 115 -11.35 -53.43 -50.58
N ILE A 116 -12.18 -53.28 -51.61
CA ILE A 116 -13.23 -52.27 -51.65
C ILE A 116 -14.59 -52.97 -51.67
N PHE A 117 -15.49 -52.57 -50.78
CA PHE A 117 -16.88 -53.00 -50.73
C PHE A 117 -17.79 -51.80 -51.00
N VAL A 118 -18.69 -51.93 -51.97
CA VAL A 118 -19.64 -50.86 -52.34
C VAL A 118 -21.05 -51.43 -52.35
N SER A 119 -21.94 -50.84 -51.55
CA SER A 119 -23.36 -51.20 -51.53
C SER A 119 -24.23 -49.99 -51.17
N PRO A 120 -25.30 -49.70 -51.93
CA PRO A 120 -26.22 -48.64 -51.58
C PRO A 120 -27.09 -48.98 -50.36
N ASN A 121 -27.03 -50.23 -49.88
CA ASN A 121 -27.82 -50.75 -48.76
C ASN A 121 -27.02 -50.94 -47.47
N GLY A 122 -25.76 -50.51 -47.45
CA GLY A 122 -24.94 -50.52 -46.24
C GLY A 122 -24.15 -51.81 -46.03
N MET A 123 -23.43 -51.86 -44.91
CA MET A 123 -22.56 -52.98 -44.55
C MET A 123 -22.60 -53.24 -43.05
N VAL A 124 -22.64 -54.52 -42.66
CA VAL A 124 -22.50 -54.97 -41.28
C VAL A 124 -21.39 -56.00 -41.19
N VAL A 125 -20.38 -55.71 -40.38
CA VAL A 125 -19.47 -56.72 -39.83
C VAL A 125 -20.04 -57.13 -38.47
N GLY A 126 -20.67 -58.30 -38.41
CA GLY A 126 -21.29 -58.79 -37.19
C GLY A 126 -20.27 -59.14 -36.12
N ALA A 127 -20.73 -59.41 -34.89
CA ALA A 127 -19.84 -59.59 -33.73
C ALA A 127 -18.79 -60.72 -33.89
N SER A 128 -19.08 -61.74 -34.70
CA SER A 128 -18.12 -62.82 -35.03
C SER A 128 -17.27 -62.56 -36.27
N GLY A 129 -17.61 -61.53 -37.05
CA GLY A 129 -16.96 -61.21 -38.32
C GLY A 129 -15.55 -60.66 -38.13
N VAL A 130 -14.64 -61.07 -39.01
CA VAL A 130 -13.25 -60.58 -39.04
C VAL A 130 -12.85 -60.26 -40.48
N LEU A 131 -12.40 -59.04 -40.73
CA LEU A 131 -11.76 -58.65 -41.98
C LEU A 131 -10.26 -58.55 -41.71
N ASN A 132 -9.48 -59.38 -42.38
CA ASN A 132 -8.02 -59.43 -42.31
C ASN A 132 -7.47 -59.06 -43.69
N VAL A 133 -7.16 -57.79 -43.90
CA VAL A 133 -6.96 -57.21 -45.24
C VAL A 133 -5.68 -56.40 -45.34
N GLY A 134 -5.20 -56.14 -46.56
CA GLY A 134 -4.14 -55.15 -46.79
C GLY A 134 -4.63 -53.73 -46.51
N SER A 135 -5.66 -53.30 -47.25
CA SER A 135 -6.42 -52.08 -46.98
C SER A 135 -7.92 -52.32 -47.17
N LEU A 136 -8.76 -51.48 -46.57
CA LEU A 136 -10.22 -51.56 -46.67
C LEU A 136 -10.80 -50.24 -47.18
N GLY A 137 -11.68 -50.31 -48.17
CA GLY A 137 -12.63 -49.26 -48.53
C GLY A 137 -14.06 -49.77 -48.40
N VAL A 138 -14.93 -49.04 -47.70
CA VAL A 138 -16.37 -49.32 -47.63
C VAL A 138 -17.12 -48.06 -48.01
N TYR A 139 -17.88 -48.12 -49.10
CA TYR A 139 -18.63 -46.97 -49.62
C TYR A 139 -20.11 -47.33 -49.75
N THR A 140 -20.98 -46.50 -49.17
CA THR A 140 -22.43 -46.68 -49.26
C THR A 140 -23.05 -45.49 -50.00
N PRO A 141 -22.92 -45.41 -51.33
CA PRO A 141 -23.51 -44.31 -52.08
C PRO A 141 -25.04 -44.43 -52.19
N SER A 142 -25.70 -43.41 -52.73
CA SER A 142 -27.09 -43.52 -53.19
C SER A 142 -27.24 -44.59 -54.27
N SER A 143 -28.44 -45.16 -54.38
CA SER A 143 -28.74 -46.20 -55.39
C SER A 143 -28.39 -45.75 -56.82
N GLN A 144 -28.64 -44.47 -57.16
CA GLN A 144 -28.33 -43.93 -58.48
C GLN A 144 -26.83 -43.89 -58.77
N ILE A 145 -26.03 -43.38 -57.83
CA ILE A 145 -24.57 -43.30 -57.99
C ILE A 145 -23.99 -44.71 -58.09
N TYR A 146 -24.49 -45.63 -57.26
CA TYR A 146 -24.13 -47.05 -57.31
C TYR A 146 -24.43 -47.66 -58.68
N ASP A 147 -25.66 -47.52 -59.19
CA ASP A 147 -26.08 -48.11 -60.46
C ASP A 147 -25.26 -47.57 -61.64
N ASN A 148 -24.97 -46.27 -61.64
CA ASN A 148 -24.15 -45.63 -62.66
C ASN A 148 -22.72 -46.17 -62.65
N TYR A 149 -22.10 -46.25 -61.47
CA TYR A 149 -20.75 -46.80 -61.33
C TYR A 149 -20.72 -48.30 -61.64
N LYS A 150 -21.72 -49.07 -61.20
CA LYS A 150 -21.83 -50.51 -61.47
C LYS A 150 -21.95 -50.79 -62.97
N LYS A 151 -22.69 -49.97 -63.72
CA LYS A 151 -22.78 -50.09 -65.19
C LYS A 151 -21.42 -49.89 -65.84
N ASN A 152 -20.69 -48.83 -65.45
CA ASN A 152 -19.40 -48.46 -66.03
C ASN A 152 -18.34 -48.22 -64.94
N PRO A 153 -17.73 -49.29 -64.38
CA PRO A 153 -16.67 -49.14 -63.38
C PRO A 153 -15.44 -48.45 -63.98
N THR A 154 -14.90 -47.46 -63.27
CA THR A 154 -13.70 -46.70 -63.69
C THR A 154 -12.68 -46.67 -62.56
N ALA A 155 -11.44 -46.24 -62.79
CA ALA A 155 -10.47 -46.11 -61.69
C ALA A 155 -10.79 -44.94 -60.73
N ASN A 156 -11.69 -44.01 -61.11
CA ASN A 156 -12.10 -42.88 -60.29
C ASN A 156 -13.27 -43.28 -59.37
N MET A 157 -13.04 -43.29 -58.05
CA MET A 157 -14.04 -43.62 -57.03
C MET A 157 -14.75 -42.40 -56.42
N THR A 158 -14.40 -41.16 -56.79
CA THR A 158 -14.83 -39.94 -56.07
C THR A 158 -16.34 -39.85 -55.88
N ALA A 159 -17.11 -40.19 -56.92
CA ALA A 159 -18.58 -40.19 -56.84
C ALA A 159 -19.12 -41.17 -55.78
N LEU A 160 -18.45 -42.30 -55.54
CA LEU A 160 -18.83 -43.27 -54.52
C LEU A 160 -18.53 -42.76 -53.11
N THR A 161 -17.43 -42.04 -52.94
CA THR A 161 -16.95 -41.58 -51.64
C THR A 161 -17.66 -40.32 -51.15
N GLU A 162 -18.07 -39.45 -52.06
CA GLU A 162 -18.72 -38.15 -51.78
C GLU A 162 -20.26 -38.22 -51.89
N SER A 163 -20.80 -39.41 -52.08
CA SER A 163 -22.24 -39.60 -52.24
C SER A 163 -23.01 -39.26 -50.96
N ASN A 164 -24.06 -38.46 -51.13
CA ASN A 164 -25.04 -38.19 -50.08
C ASN A 164 -26.11 -39.28 -50.00
N ASN A 165 -26.81 -39.38 -48.87
CA ASN A 165 -27.89 -40.35 -48.61
C ASN A 165 -27.44 -41.82 -48.49
N GLY A 166 -26.23 -42.06 -48.00
CA GLY A 166 -25.73 -43.40 -47.75
C GLY A 166 -26.52 -44.16 -46.69
N LYS A 167 -26.36 -45.49 -46.65
CA LYS A 167 -26.91 -46.35 -45.59
C LYS A 167 -25.87 -46.63 -44.50
N PRO A 168 -26.27 -47.17 -43.33
CA PRO A 168 -25.33 -47.39 -42.25
C PRO A 168 -24.22 -48.40 -42.57
N ILE A 169 -23.01 -48.11 -42.08
CA ILE A 169 -21.89 -49.04 -41.92
C ILE A 169 -21.79 -49.38 -40.43
N THR A 170 -21.85 -50.66 -40.07
CA THR A 170 -21.74 -51.12 -38.68
C THR A 170 -20.62 -52.14 -38.54
N ILE A 171 -19.66 -51.85 -37.68
CA ILE A 171 -18.54 -52.72 -37.32
C ILE A 171 -18.73 -53.18 -35.87
N ASN A 172 -19.43 -54.29 -35.68
CA ASN A 172 -19.53 -54.97 -34.39
C ASN A 172 -18.44 -56.05 -34.21
N GLY A 173 -17.84 -56.49 -35.32
CA GLY A 173 -16.70 -57.40 -35.36
C GLY A 173 -15.37 -56.68 -35.51
N LYS A 174 -14.40 -57.33 -36.16
CA LYS A 174 -12.99 -56.90 -36.17
C LYS A 174 -12.53 -56.56 -37.58
N VAL A 175 -11.83 -55.44 -37.73
CA VAL A 175 -11.10 -55.08 -38.96
C VAL A 175 -9.63 -54.95 -38.60
N ILE A 176 -8.78 -55.73 -39.26
CA ILE A 176 -7.32 -55.71 -39.15
C ILE A 176 -6.77 -55.41 -40.54
N ALA A 177 -6.14 -54.25 -40.70
CA ALA A 177 -5.57 -53.78 -41.96
C ALA A 177 -4.07 -53.51 -41.81
N ALA A 178 -3.28 -53.94 -42.79
CA ALA A 178 -1.85 -53.64 -42.83
C ALA A 178 -1.56 -52.17 -43.17
N ASN A 179 -2.41 -51.56 -43.99
CA ASN A 179 -2.36 -50.15 -44.41
C ASN A 179 -3.70 -49.46 -44.05
N ASP A 180 -4.44 -48.94 -45.03
CA ASP A 180 -5.50 -47.96 -44.82
C ASP A 180 -6.89 -48.57 -44.63
N VAL A 181 -7.74 -47.89 -43.87
CA VAL A 181 -9.18 -48.15 -43.76
C VAL A 181 -9.94 -46.87 -44.10
N THR A 182 -10.87 -46.94 -45.05
CA THR A 182 -11.75 -45.83 -45.42
C THR A 182 -13.20 -46.28 -45.37
N LEU A 183 -14.02 -45.64 -44.54
CA LEU A 183 -15.46 -45.87 -44.41
C LEU A 183 -16.19 -44.58 -44.78
N SER A 184 -17.03 -44.62 -45.82
CA SER A 184 -17.92 -43.51 -46.19
C SER A 184 -19.35 -44.00 -46.28
N GLY A 185 -20.22 -43.49 -45.41
CA GLY A 185 -21.64 -43.85 -45.42
C GLY A 185 -22.57 -42.90 -44.70
N GLY A 186 -23.83 -43.28 -44.53
CA GLY A 186 -24.84 -42.42 -43.89
C GLY A 186 -24.66 -42.28 -42.39
N LYS A 187 -24.39 -43.43 -41.74
CA LYS A 187 -24.04 -43.55 -40.33
C LYS A 187 -22.93 -44.56 -40.20
N VAL A 188 -21.89 -44.26 -39.42
CA VAL A 188 -20.81 -45.22 -39.14
C VAL A 188 -20.83 -45.57 -37.66
N THR A 189 -20.94 -46.85 -37.34
CA THR A 189 -20.97 -47.34 -35.97
C THR A 189 -19.86 -48.38 -35.75
N VAL A 190 -18.99 -48.14 -34.77
CA VAL A 190 -18.05 -49.14 -34.24
C VAL A 190 -18.58 -49.57 -32.87
N GLY A 191 -19.14 -50.77 -32.79
CA GLY A 191 -19.80 -51.28 -31.58
C GLY A 191 -18.79 -51.60 -30.46
N LYS A 192 -19.28 -51.70 -29.21
CA LYS A 192 -18.44 -51.89 -28.01
C LYS A 192 -17.51 -53.11 -28.06
N GLY A 193 -17.90 -54.18 -28.74
CA GLY A 193 -17.08 -55.39 -28.93
C GLY A 193 -16.32 -55.44 -30.26
N GLY A 194 -16.46 -54.40 -31.09
CA GLY A 194 -15.83 -54.31 -32.39
C GLY A 194 -14.62 -53.37 -32.39
N GLY A 195 -13.86 -53.41 -33.48
CA GLY A 195 -12.79 -52.44 -33.66
C GLY A 195 -12.14 -52.44 -35.03
N ILE A 196 -11.51 -51.31 -35.33
CA ILE A 196 -10.80 -51.02 -36.57
C ILE A 196 -9.33 -50.81 -36.22
N ILE A 197 -8.46 -51.65 -36.77
CA ILE A 197 -7.02 -51.59 -36.58
C ILE A 197 -6.36 -51.43 -37.94
N ALA A 198 -5.56 -50.39 -38.10
CA ALA A 198 -4.81 -50.06 -39.31
C ALA A 198 -3.31 -49.97 -39.04
N GLY A 199 -2.51 -49.97 -40.12
CA GLY A 199 -1.05 -49.81 -40.03
C GLY A 199 -0.33 -50.97 -39.36
N VAL A 200 -0.87 -52.19 -39.43
CA VAL A 200 -0.21 -53.38 -38.87
C VAL A 200 0.93 -53.82 -39.78
N ASN A 201 2.09 -54.08 -39.21
CA ASN A 201 3.26 -54.58 -39.93
C ASN A 201 2.90 -55.84 -40.73
N GLU A 202 3.12 -55.83 -42.04
CA GLU A 202 2.78 -56.94 -42.95
C GLU A 202 3.39 -58.27 -42.50
N SER A 203 4.58 -58.26 -41.90
CA SER A 203 5.23 -59.47 -41.38
C SER A 203 4.52 -60.12 -40.19
N LYS A 204 3.58 -59.40 -39.56
CA LYS A 204 2.73 -59.88 -38.47
C LYS A 204 1.36 -60.34 -38.95
N MET A 205 1.06 -60.16 -40.24
CA MET A 205 -0.19 -60.59 -40.86
C MET A 205 -0.07 -62.02 -41.40
N THR A 206 -1.15 -62.79 -41.35
CA THR A 206 -1.23 -64.14 -41.92
C THR A 206 -2.63 -64.38 -42.50
N THR A 207 -2.77 -65.31 -43.44
CA THR A 207 -4.09 -65.76 -43.93
C THR A 207 -4.69 -66.73 -42.91
N PHE A 208 -5.94 -66.50 -42.51
CA PHE A 208 -6.64 -67.41 -41.60
C PHE A 208 -7.58 -68.34 -42.39
N GLY A 209 -7.54 -69.63 -42.07
CA GLY A 209 -8.38 -70.67 -42.62
C GLY A 209 -9.71 -70.89 -41.88
N LYS A 210 -10.48 -71.87 -42.35
CA LYS A 210 -11.77 -72.22 -41.75
C LYS A 210 -11.57 -72.73 -40.32
N GLY A 211 -12.38 -72.21 -39.38
CA GLY A 211 -12.28 -72.54 -37.96
C GLY A 211 -11.24 -71.75 -37.17
N GLU A 212 -10.46 -70.88 -37.83
CA GLU A 212 -9.38 -70.11 -37.19
C GLU A 212 -9.82 -68.74 -36.65
N ASN A 213 -11.13 -68.50 -36.50
CA ASN A 213 -11.65 -67.27 -35.87
C ASN A 213 -11.02 -67.02 -34.48
N ALA A 214 -10.64 -68.08 -33.74
CA ALA A 214 -9.95 -67.95 -32.47
C ALA A 214 -8.55 -67.32 -32.61
N GLN A 215 -7.78 -67.70 -33.64
CA GLN A 215 -6.46 -67.13 -33.91
C GLN A 215 -6.56 -65.67 -34.36
N ALA A 216 -7.52 -65.37 -35.24
CA ALA A 216 -7.78 -63.99 -35.67
C ALA A 216 -8.23 -63.09 -34.51
N ASN A 217 -9.07 -63.63 -33.61
CA ASN A 217 -9.42 -62.96 -32.36
C ASN A 217 -8.21 -62.77 -31.44
N ALA A 218 -7.30 -63.74 -31.38
CA ALA A 218 -6.09 -63.64 -30.58
C ALA A 218 -5.17 -62.52 -31.09
N LEU A 219 -4.94 -62.44 -32.41
CA LEU A 219 -4.18 -61.34 -33.02
C LEU A 219 -4.83 -59.99 -32.73
N PHE A 220 -6.15 -59.86 -32.93
CA PHE A 220 -6.86 -58.62 -32.62
C PHE A 220 -6.72 -58.22 -31.16
N ASN A 221 -6.91 -59.16 -30.23
CA ASN A 221 -6.77 -58.87 -28.80
C ASN A 221 -5.33 -58.46 -28.44
N GLN A 222 -4.31 -59.06 -29.07
CA GLN A 222 -2.92 -58.61 -28.93
C GLN A 222 -2.75 -57.17 -29.41
N LEU A 223 -3.28 -56.82 -30.59
CA LEU A 223 -3.21 -55.46 -31.13
C LEU A 223 -3.98 -54.45 -30.28
N VAL A 224 -5.16 -54.80 -29.76
CA VAL A 224 -5.93 -53.94 -28.83
C VAL A 224 -5.17 -53.70 -27.52
N ASN A 225 -4.55 -54.73 -26.97
CA ASN A 225 -3.80 -54.62 -25.71
C ASN A 225 -2.37 -54.09 -25.89
N THR A 226 -1.87 -54.02 -27.13
CA THR A 226 -0.57 -53.40 -27.41
C THR A 226 -0.71 -51.89 -27.46
N ASP A 227 0.18 -51.20 -26.77
CA ASP A 227 0.31 -49.75 -26.88
C ASP A 227 0.95 -49.38 -28.24
N ASN A 228 0.16 -48.73 -29.10
CA ASN A 228 0.63 -48.26 -30.39
C ASN A 228 1.40 -46.93 -30.30
N LEU A 229 1.39 -46.25 -29.15
CA LEU A 229 2.09 -44.99 -28.94
C LEU A 229 3.60 -45.20 -28.75
N ASN A 230 4.06 -46.42 -28.50
CA ASN A 230 5.48 -46.73 -28.47
C ASN A 230 6.01 -46.98 -29.89
N ALA A 231 6.84 -46.08 -30.42
CA ALA A 231 7.42 -46.20 -31.76
C ALA A 231 8.29 -47.46 -31.99
N ALA A 232 8.76 -48.13 -30.93
CA ALA A 232 9.53 -49.36 -30.99
C ALA A 232 8.67 -50.65 -30.94
N ASN A 233 7.34 -50.54 -30.99
CA ASN A 233 6.46 -51.70 -30.94
C ASN A 233 6.57 -52.54 -32.23
N GLY A 234 6.61 -53.87 -32.08
CA GLY A 234 6.83 -54.80 -33.21
C GLY A 234 5.64 -54.96 -34.18
N PHE A 235 4.53 -54.26 -33.96
CA PHE A 235 3.35 -54.26 -34.84
C PHE A 235 3.27 -53.02 -35.73
N ALA A 236 4.13 -52.02 -35.54
CA ALA A 236 4.12 -50.78 -36.32
C ALA A 236 4.50 -50.99 -37.80
N SER A 237 3.75 -50.35 -38.70
CA SER A 237 4.04 -50.22 -40.14
C SER A 237 4.50 -48.79 -40.46
N SER A 238 5.08 -48.57 -41.64
CA SER A 238 5.38 -47.23 -42.16
C SER A 238 4.15 -46.51 -42.72
N ASN A 239 3.06 -47.25 -42.96
CA ASN A 239 1.83 -46.77 -43.58
C ASN A 239 0.62 -47.07 -42.69
N GLY A 240 -0.50 -46.39 -42.92
CA GLY A 240 -1.76 -46.66 -42.25
C GLY A 240 -2.53 -45.39 -41.95
N ASN A 241 -3.73 -45.28 -42.52
CA ASN A 241 -4.68 -44.21 -42.27
C ASN A 241 -6.07 -44.80 -41.98
N ILE A 242 -6.86 -44.13 -41.14
CA ILE A 242 -8.26 -44.47 -40.88
C ILE A 242 -9.11 -43.23 -41.20
N TYR A 243 -9.94 -43.32 -42.22
CA TYR A 243 -10.88 -42.27 -42.60
C TYR A 243 -12.31 -42.75 -42.37
N ILE A 244 -13.06 -42.07 -41.50
CA ILE A 244 -14.47 -42.32 -41.23
C ILE A 244 -15.24 -41.06 -41.61
N THR A 245 -16.03 -41.12 -42.67
CA THR A 245 -16.78 -39.97 -43.16
C THR A 245 -18.27 -40.29 -43.21
N THR A 246 -19.08 -39.35 -42.75
CA THR A 246 -20.53 -39.39 -42.97
C THR A 246 -20.96 -38.16 -43.74
N ASN A 247 -21.64 -38.39 -44.87
CA ASN A 247 -22.08 -37.38 -45.83
C ASN A 247 -23.61 -37.39 -45.95
N GLN A 248 -24.36 -37.44 -44.84
CA GLN A 248 -25.83 -37.50 -44.85
C GLN A 248 -26.42 -36.67 -43.71
N THR A 249 -27.61 -36.10 -43.90
CA THR A 249 -28.25 -35.16 -42.97
C THR A 249 -29.70 -35.50 -42.61
N SER A 250 -30.10 -36.75 -42.84
CA SER A 250 -31.34 -37.32 -42.30
C SER A 250 -31.25 -37.55 -40.78
N GLU A 251 -32.39 -37.71 -40.11
CA GLU A 251 -32.57 -37.91 -38.65
C GLU A 251 -31.81 -39.10 -38.01
N ASN A 252 -31.00 -39.86 -38.77
CA ASN A 252 -30.23 -41.02 -38.30
C ASN A 252 -28.83 -41.08 -38.93
N ALA A 253 -28.14 -39.95 -39.08
CA ALA A 253 -26.82 -39.85 -39.70
C ALA A 253 -25.78 -39.31 -38.71
N GLY A 254 -24.62 -39.96 -38.61
CA GLY A 254 -23.52 -39.55 -37.75
C GLY A 254 -22.52 -40.67 -37.43
N VAL A 255 -21.59 -40.39 -36.52
CA VAL A 255 -20.54 -41.35 -36.13
C VAL A 255 -20.71 -41.77 -34.68
N ASN A 256 -20.72 -43.08 -34.42
CA ASN A 256 -20.72 -43.62 -33.07
C ASN A 256 -19.57 -44.63 -32.91
N ILE A 257 -18.58 -44.32 -32.07
CA ILE A 257 -17.45 -45.18 -31.75
C ILE A 257 -17.55 -45.57 -30.28
N SER A 258 -18.04 -46.78 -30.02
CA SER A 258 -18.08 -47.41 -28.70
C SER A 258 -16.96 -48.45 -28.50
N GLY A 259 -16.33 -48.90 -29.57
CA GLY A 259 -15.22 -49.88 -29.58
C GLY A 259 -13.85 -49.26 -29.82
N GLU A 260 -12.94 -50.04 -30.40
CA GLU A 260 -11.53 -49.65 -30.63
C GLU A 260 -11.31 -49.10 -32.05
N VAL A 261 -10.65 -47.96 -32.20
CA VAL A 261 -10.13 -47.44 -33.47
C VAL A 261 -8.66 -47.10 -33.27
N LYS A 262 -7.77 -47.93 -33.84
CA LYS A 262 -6.33 -47.87 -33.55
C LYS A 262 -5.51 -47.89 -34.83
N ASN A 263 -4.55 -47.00 -34.95
CA ASN A 263 -3.59 -47.00 -36.05
C ASN A 263 -2.16 -47.16 -35.53
N PHE A 264 -1.49 -48.21 -35.98
CA PHE A 264 -0.10 -48.53 -35.67
C PHE A 264 0.90 -47.85 -36.62
N GLY A 265 0.42 -47.32 -37.75
CA GLY A 265 1.22 -46.59 -38.73
C GLY A 265 1.47 -45.13 -38.34
N THR A 266 2.20 -44.42 -39.20
CA THR A 266 2.53 -42.98 -39.03
C THR A 266 1.50 -42.03 -39.65
N GLY A 267 0.44 -42.56 -40.27
CA GLY A 267 -0.61 -41.79 -40.94
C GLY A 267 -1.72 -41.31 -40.01
N ASN A 268 -2.86 -40.91 -40.60
CA ASN A 268 -3.89 -40.15 -39.91
C ASN A 268 -5.08 -40.99 -39.47
N ILE A 269 -5.77 -40.56 -38.41
CA ILE A 269 -7.15 -40.94 -38.12
C ILE A 269 -8.02 -39.69 -38.30
N GLU A 270 -8.91 -39.68 -39.29
CA GLU A 270 -9.84 -38.58 -39.50
C GLU A 270 -11.29 -39.06 -39.46
N VAL A 271 -12.07 -38.45 -38.58
CA VAL A 271 -13.50 -38.68 -38.41
C VAL A 271 -14.24 -37.41 -38.79
N ARG A 272 -15.06 -37.46 -39.84
CA ARG A 272 -15.84 -36.32 -40.33
C ARG A 272 -17.33 -36.61 -40.28
N ASN A 273 -18.09 -35.66 -39.74
CA ASN A 273 -19.55 -35.71 -39.69
C ASN A 273 -20.20 -34.43 -40.22
N ILE A 274 -21.25 -34.58 -41.04
CA ILE A 274 -22.21 -33.52 -41.36
C ILE A 274 -23.66 -33.88 -40.97
N GLY A 275 -23.88 -35.05 -40.39
CA GLY A 275 -25.19 -35.58 -39.99
C GLY A 275 -25.67 -35.14 -38.61
N THR A 276 -26.97 -35.26 -38.38
CA THR A 276 -27.67 -34.70 -37.20
C THR A 276 -27.36 -35.41 -35.88
N ASP A 277 -26.90 -36.67 -35.90
CA ASP A 277 -26.53 -37.43 -34.69
C ASP A 277 -25.16 -36.99 -34.12
N GLY A 278 -24.42 -36.18 -34.88
CA GLY A 278 -23.10 -35.72 -34.45
C GLY A 278 -22.02 -36.80 -34.46
N ILE A 279 -21.04 -36.65 -33.59
CA ILE A 279 -19.98 -37.62 -33.32
C ILE A 279 -20.04 -38.01 -31.85
N ASN A 280 -20.19 -39.30 -31.56
CA ASN A 280 -20.20 -39.84 -30.21
C ASN A 280 -19.05 -40.84 -30.05
N ILE A 281 -18.08 -40.55 -29.18
CA ILE A 281 -16.90 -41.39 -28.90
C ILE A 281 -16.98 -41.83 -27.44
N ALA A 282 -17.49 -43.04 -27.22
CA ALA A 282 -17.50 -43.70 -25.92
C ALA A 282 -16.38 -44.75 -25.78
N GLY A 283 -15.78 -45.17 -26.90
CA GLY A 283 -14.68 -46.12 -26.99
C GLY A 283 -13.30 -45.45 -27.05
N ASN A 284 -12.34 -46.12 -27.69
CA ASN A 284 -10.96 -45.67 -27.77
C ASN A 284 -10.58 -45.31 -29.20
N ILE A 285 -9.95 -44.14 -29.38
CA ILE A 285 -9.22 -43.75 -30.59
C ILE A 285 -7.75 -43.61 -30.20
N SER A 286 -6.83 -44.35 -30.84
CA SER A 286 -5.40 -44.12 -30.64
C SER A 286 -4.59 -44.16 -31.94
N ASN A 287 -3.72 -43.17 -32.11
CA ASN A 287 -2.85 -43.06 -33.28
C ASN A 287 -1.38 -42.98 -32.85
N ALA A 288 -0.52 -43.81 -33.46
CA ALA A 288 0.89 -43.90 -33.07
C ALA A 288 1.65 -42.59 -33.29
N ASN A 289 1.35 -41.88 -34.39
CA ASN A 289 1.84 -40.55 -34.76
C ASN A 289 0.92 -39.97 -35.87
N GLY A 290 1.15 -38.75 -36.35
CA GLY A 290 0.35 -38.14 -37.42
C GLY A 290 -0.88 -37.37 -36.92
N LEU A 291 -1.87 -37.14 -37.79
CA LEU A 291 -3.04 -36.33 -37.44
C LEU A 291 -4.17 -37.19 -36.89
N VAL A 292 -4.69 -36.85 -35.70
CA VAL A 292 -6.04 -37.24 -35.28
C VAL A 292 -6.97 -36.05 -35.48
N LYS A 293 -7.93 -36.15 -36.40
CA LYS A 293 -8.89 -35.07 -36.69
C LYS A 293 -10.32 -35.55 -36.47
N LEU A 294 -11.01 -34.95 -35.51
CA LEU A 294 -12.44 -35.09 -35.29
C LEU A 294 -13.11 -33.82 -35.78
N ASN A 295 -13.82 -33.88 -36.91
CA ASN A 295 -14.43 -32.72 -37.55
C ASN A 295 -15.95 -32.88 -37.66
N ASN A 296 -16.65 -32.26 -36.72
CA ASN A 296 -18.11 -32.29 -36.61
C ASN A 296 -18.71 -30.97 -37.13
N ASN A 297 -19.62 -31.05 -38.09
CA ASN A 297 -20.26 -29.88 -38.70
C ASN A 297 -21.78 -29.81 -38.42
N ASN A 298 -22.35 -30.74 -37.65
CA ASN A 298 -23.76 -30.78 -37.28
C ASN A 298 -23.98 -31.75 -36.10
N GLY A 299 -25.03 -31.58 -35.30
CA GLY A 299 -25.23 -32.35 -34.06
C GLY A 299 -24.11 -32.14 -33.03
N ASP A 300 -24.18 -32.77 -31.86
CA ASP A 300 -23.15 -32.61 -30.81
C ASP A 300 -21.89 -33.45 -31.09
N LEU A 301 -20.74 -32.99 -30.59
CA LEU A 301 -19.51 -33.80 -30.50
C LEU A 301 -19.30 -34.20 -29.04
N ASN A 302 -19.56 -35.46 -28.72
CA ASN A 302 -19.44 -36.02 -27.37
C ASN A 302 -18.27 -37.01 -27.30
N ILE A 303 -17.34 -36.76 -26.38
CA ILE A 303 -16.18 -37.62 -26.11
C ILE A 303 -16.23 -38.05 -24.65
N SER A 304 -16.77 -39.24 -24.39
CA SER A 304 -16.78 -39.87 -23.08
C SER A 304 -15.73 -40.98 -22.92
N GLY A 305 -15.13 -41.42 -24.03
CA GLY A 305 -14.07 -42.42 -24.09
C GLY A 305 -12.66 -41.80 -24.09
N ASN A 306 -11.70 -42.44 -24.78
CA ASN A 306 -10.33 -41.96 -24.83
C ASN A 306 -9.88 -41.59 -26.25
N VAL A 307 -9.19 -40.47 -26.41
CA VAL A 307 -8.49 -40.08 -27.64
C VAL A 307 -7.00 -39.94 -27.31
N ARG A 308 -6.15 -40.73 -27.96
CA ARG A 308 -4.70 -40.72 -27.74
C ARG A 308 -3.90 -40.50 -29.02
N ASN A 309 -2.87 -39.67 -28.99
CA ASN A 309 -2.04 -39.40 -30.17
C ASN A 309 -0.67 -38.83 -29.81
N ASN A 310 0.41 -39.28 -30.45
CA ASN A 310 1.73 -38.62 -30.31
C ASN A 310 1.97 -37.48 -31.32
N GLY A 311 1.14 -37.33 -32.36
CA GLY A 311 1.32 -36.36 -33.44
C GLY A 311 0.57 -35.04 -33.24
N THR A 312 -0.25 -34.64 -34.22
CA THR A 312 -1.13 -33.45 -34.13
C THR A 312 -2.56 -33.87 -33.88
N THR A 313 -3.27 -33.21 -32.96
CA THR A 313 -4.68 -33.51 -32.66
C THR A 313 -5.57 -32.30 -32.93
N GLN A 314 -6.67 -32.51 -33.64
CA GLN A 314 -7.65 -31.48 -34.01
C GLN A 314 -9.05 -31.97 -33.68
N ILE A 315 -9.74 -31.30 -32.76
CA ILE A 315 -11.10 -31.63 -32.33
C ILE A 315 -11.97 -30.40 -32.60
N PHE A 316 -12.78 -30.47 -33.65
CA PHE A 316 -13.56 -29.35 -34.15
C PHE A 316 -15.04 -29.67 -34.13
N ASN A 317 -15.79 -28.86 -33.39
CA ASN A 317 -17.23 -28.75 -33.49
C ASN A 317 -17.59 -27.41 -34.15
N VAL A 318 -17.76 -27.43 -35.46
CA VAL A 318 -17.85 -26.24 -36.30
C VAL A 318 -19.08 -26.25 -37.21
N PRO A 319 -20.31 -26.18 -36.65
CA PRO A 319 -21.51 -26.12 -37.47
C PRO A 319 -21.51 -24.88 -38.38
N ALA A 320 -21.83 -25.06 -39.65
CA ALA A 320 -21.80 -23.98 -40.65
C ALA A 320 -23.10 -23.15 -40.61
N GLU A 321 -23.06 -21.99 -39.96
CA GLU A 321 -24.21 -21.09 -39.85
C GLU A 321 -24.71 -20.62 -41.22
N GLY A 322 -26.03 -20.68 -41.41
CA GLY A 322 -26.69 -20.18 -42.62
C GLY A 322 -26.43 -20.99 -43.88
N GLN A 323 -25.66 -22.08 -43.80
CA GLN A 323 -25.46 -22.97 -44.94
C GLN A 323 -26.75 -23.74 -45.22
N GLU A 324 -27.42 -23.37 -46.30
CA GLU A 324 -28.45 -24.19 -46.93
C GLU A 324 -27.75 -25.26 -47.76
N VAL A 325 -27.75 -26.49 -47.27
CA VAL A 325 -27.25 -27.61 -48.05
C VAL A 325 -28.41 -28.15 -48.86
N THR A 326 -28.18 -28.18 -50.16
CA THR A 326 -29.14 -28.69 -51.13
C THR A 326 -28.57 -29.95 -51.75
N PHE A 327 -29.34 -31.03 -51.76
CA PHE A 327 -29.02 -32.22 -52.53
C PHE A 327 -30.23 -32.73 -53.29
N ASP A 328 -29.96 -33.39 -54.41
CA ASP A 328 -30.97 -34.04 -55.23
C ASP A 328 -30.99 -35.53 -54.88
N ASP A 329 -32.17 -36.06 -54.58
CA ASP A 329 -32.42 -37.49 -54.45
C ASP A 329 -33.61 -37.85 -55.36
N ASN A 330 -33.35 -38.63 -56.41
CA ASN A 330 -34.32 -39.03 -57.43
C ASN A 330 -35.05 -37.87 -58.14
N GLY A 331 -34.38 -36.74 -58.40
CA GLY A 331 -34.96 -35.55 -59.02
C GLY A 331 -35.76 -34.67 -58.05
N ILE A 332 -35.77 -35.02 -56.76
CA ILE A 332 -36.38 -34.23 -55.69
C ILE A 332 -35.27 -33.50 -54.95
N LYS A 333 -35.36 -32.17 -54.95
CA LYS A 333 -34.41 -31.27 -54.29
C LYS A 333 -34.76 -31.14 -52.81
N TYR A 334 -33.88 -31.60 -51.93
CA TYR A 334 -33.97 -31.41 -50.48
C TYR A 334 -33.06 -30.26 -50.08
N THR A 335 -33.60 -29.29 -49.34
CA THR A 335 -32.84 -28.18 -48.76
C THR A 335 -33.05 -28.18 -47.26
N TYR A 336 -31.97 -28.16 -46.48
CA TYR A 336 -32.03 -28.01 -45.02
C TYR A 336 -30.95 -27.03 -44.56
N LYS A 337 -31.22 -26.39 -43.41
CA LYS A 337 -30.28 -25.49 -42.75
C LYS A 337 -29.51 -26.26 -41.69
N VAL A 338 -28.20 -26.14 -41.68
CA VAL A 338 -27.36 -26.70 -40.61
C VAL A 338 -27.78 -26.09 -39.28
N ASP A 339 -27.98 -26.93 -38.25
CA ASP A 339 -28.35 -26.47 -36.92
C ASP A 339 -27.11 -26.02 -36.16
N THR A 340 -27.13 -24.78 -35.67
CA THR A 340 -26.06 -24.24 -34.83
C THR A 340 -26.23 -24.63 -33.36
N LYS A 341 -27.35 -25.23 -32.95
CA LYS A 341 -27.61 -25.76 -31.60
C LYS A 341 -26.85 -27.05 -31.31
N SER A 342 -25.54 -26.96 -31.38
CA SER A 342 -24.58 -28.03 -31.13
C SER A 342 -23.60 -27.62 -30.05
N GLY A 343 -23.05 -28.58 -29.32
CA GLY A 343 -22.00 -28.39 -28.31
C GLY A 343 -20.88 -29.42 -28.42
N LEU A 344 -19.76 -29.11 -27.76
CA LEU A 344 -18.63 -30.02 -27.59
C LEU A 344 -18.51 -30.41 -26.12
N ASN A 345 -18.74 -31.70 -25.82
CA ASN A 345 -18.67 -32.25 -24.48
C ASN A 345 -17.52 -33.25 -24.36
N ILE A 346 -16.54 -32.95 -23.52
CA ILE A 346 -15.41 -33.83 -23.20
C ILE A 346 -15.56 -34.29 -21.76
N THR A 347 -16.10 -35.49 -21.57
CA THR A 347 -16.26 -36.13 -20.25
C THR A 347 -15.27 -37.27 -20.04
N GLY A 348 -14.61 -37.73 -21.11
CA GLY A 348 -13.57 -38.76 -21.10
C GLY A 348 -12.16 -38.17 -21.09
N ASN A 349 -11.19 -38.87 -21.68
CA ASN A 349 -9.78 -38.47 -21.67
C ASN A 349 -9.25 -38.14 -23.07
N ILE A 350 -8.62 -36.99 -23.21
CA ILE A 350 -7.76 -36.63 -24.35
C ILE A 350 -6.32 -36.67 -23.83
N ASP A 351 -5.49 -37.56 -24.37
CA ASP A 351 -4.09 -37.75 -23.93
C ASP A 351 -3.17 -37.70 -25.15
N THR A 352 -2.58 -36.53 -25.38
CA THR A 352 -1.96 -36.18 -26.65
C THR A 352 -0.55 -35.63 -26.45
N LYS A 353 0.22 -35.63 -27.53
CA LYS A 353 1.47 -34.88 -27.63
C LYS A 353 1.39 -33.92 -28.81
N GLY A 354 2.43 -33.11 -28.99
CA GLY A 354 2.54 -32.17 -30.09
C GLY A 354 1.49 -31.07 -30.03
N LYS A 355 0.99 -30.64 -31.19
CA LYS A 355 -0.01 -29.58 -31.29
C LYS A 355 -1.41 -30.15 -31.16
N THR A 356 -2.16 -29.68 -30.17
CA THR A 356 -3.56 -30.05 -29.93
C THR A 356 -4.46 -28.82 -30.03
N THR A 357 -5.49 -28.90 -30.85
CA THR A 357 -6.47 -27.83 -31.05
C THR A 357 -7.88 -28.34 -30.81
N ILE A 358 -8.62 -27.70 -29.92
CA ILE A 358 -10.00 -27.98 -29.56
C ILE A 358 -10.81 -26.72 -29.86
N THR A 359 -11.82 -26.80 -30.73
CA THR A 359 -12.61 -25.63 -31.14
C THR A 359 -14.10 -25.95 -31.17
N ASN A 360 -14.90 -25.09 -30.55
CA ASN A 360 -16.35 -25.10 -30.65
C ASN A 360 -16.87 -23.76 -31.20
N THR A 361 -17.75 -23.82 -32.20
CA THR A 361 -18.55 -22.68 -32.68
C THR A 361 -20.05 -22.92 -32.61
N GLY A 362 -20.49 -24.02 -31.96
CA GLY A 362 -21.90 -24.33 -31.74
C GLY A 362 -22.50 -23.62 -30.50
N ASP A 363 -23.79 -23.31 -30.58
CA ASP A 363 -24.53 -22.49 -29.61
C ASP A 363 -24.56 -23.08 -28.19
N ASN A 364 -24.41 -24.40 -28.01
CA ASN A 364 -24.46 -25.05 -26.69
C ASN A 364 -23.11 -24.99 -25.92
N GLY A 365 -22.08 -24.38 -26.51
CA GLY A 365 -20.80 -24.13 -25.82
C GLY A 365 -19.85 -25.33 -25.78
N LEU A 366 -18.80 -25.19 -24.96
CA LEU A 366 -17.72 -26.17 -24.79
C LEU A 366 -17.63 -26.56 -23.31
N ASN A 367 -17.85 -27.83 -23.01
CA ASN A 367 -17.79 -28.36 -21.66
C ASN A 367 -16.67 -29.42 -21.53
N ILE A 368 -15.73 -29.19 -20.62
CA ILE A 368 -14.64 -30.10 -20.28
C ILE A 368 -14.83 -30.53 -18.83
N SER A 369 -15.46 -31.69 -18.64
CA SER A 369 -15.64 -32.32 -17.31
C SER A 369 -14.72 -33.53 -17.09
N GLY A 370 -14.08 -34.02 -18.16
CA GLY A 370 -13.09 -35.09 -18.12
C GLY A 370 -11.65 -34.57 -18.03
N THR A 371 -10.71 -35.27 -18.66
CA THR A 371 -9.28 -34.90 -18.66
C THR A 371 -8.80 -34.53 -20.06
N VAL A 372 -8.08 -33.43 -20.19
CA VAL A 372 -7.27 -33.08 -21.36
C VAL A 372 -5.83 -32.99 -20.89
N ASN A 373 -4.97 -33.92 -21.32
CA ASN A 373 -3.54 -33.96 -21.04
C ASN A 373 -2.78 -33.80 -22.36
N ASN A 374 -1.92 -32.79 -22.47
CA ASN A 374 -1.14 -32.54 -23.68
C ASN A 374 0.34 -32.30 -23.39
N GLN A 375 1.20 -33.07 -24.07
CA GLN A 375 2.64 -32.85 -24.10
C GLN A 375 3.04 -32.03 -25.34
N GLY A 376 2.94 -30.71 -25.28
CA GLY A 376 3.20 -29.78 -26.38
C GLY A 376 2.34 -28.51 -26.34
N ASP A 377 1.94 -28.01 -27.52
CA ASP A 377 1.12 -26.79 -27.62
C ASP A 377 -0.37 -27.12 -27.61
N LEU A 378 -1.14 -26.45 -26.75
CA LEU A 378 -2.57 -26.62 -26.60
C LEU A 378 -3.32 -25.33 -26.96
N SER A 379 -4.37 -25.46 -27.76
CA SER A 379 -5.31 -24.37 -28.05
C SER A 379 -6.74 -24.84 -27.84
N ILE A 380 -7.46 -24.20 -26.93
CA ILE A 380 -8.87 -24.43 -26.64
C ILE A 380 -9.63 -23.14 -26.99
N GLN A 381 -10.62 -23.23 -27.88
CA GLN A 381 -11.41 -22.08 -28.31
C GLN A 381 -12.91 -22.38 -28.26
N ASN A 382 -13.67 -21.48 -27.64
CA ASN A 382 -15.12 -21.43 -27.73
C ASN A 382 -15.55 -20.11 -28.38
N GLY A 383 -16.33 -20.17 -29.47
CA GLY A 383 -16.78 -19.01 -30.21
C GLY A 383 -15.96 -18.67 -31.46
N ILE A 384 -16.40 -17.66 -32.18
CA ILE A 384 -15.78 -17.17 -33.41
C ILE A 384 -14.89 -15.97 -33.10
N ALA A 385 -13.64 -16.06 -33.53
CA ALA A 385 -12.70 -14.96 -33.50
C ALA A 385 -13.07 -13.86 -34.51
N GLY A 386 -12.92 -12.60 -34.11
CA GLY A 386 -13.18 -11.43 -34.96
C GLY A 386 -14.28 -10.53 -34.41
N LYS A 387 -14.37 -9.31 -34.94
CA LYS A 387 -15.32 -8.26 -34.51
C LYS A 387 -16.39 -7.94 -35.56
N THR A 388 -16.67 -8.87 -36.48
CA THR A 388 -17.72 -8.66 -37.50
C THR A 388 -19.10 -8.79 -36.86
N ASP A 389 -20.11 -8.11 -37.40
CA ASP A 389 -21.49 -8.20 -36.90
C ASP A 389 -21.99 -9.65 -36.86
N SER A 390 -21.63 -10.46 -37.87
CA SER A 390 -21.96 -11.88 -37.91
C SER A 390 -21.26 -12.68 -36.80
N ALA A 391 -19.97 -12.43 -36.54
CA ALA A 391 -19.27 -13.10 -35.45
C ALA A 391 -19.84 -12.72 -34.08
N ASN A 392 -20.11 -11.43 -33.86
CA ASN A 392 -20.71 -10.92 -32.63
C ASN A 392 -22.12 -11.52 -32.41
N ALA A 393 -22.98 -11.47 -33.42
CA ALA A 393 -24.33 -12.03 -33.35
C ALA A 393 -24.35 -13.55 -33.09
N ARG A 394 -23.31 -14.26 -33.53
CA ARG A 394 -23.13 -15.68 -33.19
C ARG A 394 -22.63 -15.87 -31.79
N ASN A 395 -21.58 -15.17 -31.40
CA ASN A 395 -21.04 -15.25 -30.05
C ASN A 395 -22.09 -14.86 -28.99
N ASP A 396 -22.99 -13.93 -29.28
CA ASP A 396 -24.02 -13.43 -28.35
C ASP A 396 -25.06 -14.46 -27.88
N ARG A 397 -25.27 -15.51 -28.68
CA ARG A 397 -26.20 -16.61 -28.37
C ARG A 397 -25.51 -17.89 -27.91
N MET A 398 -24.17 -17.95 -27.99
CA MET A 398 -23.39 -19.12 -27.59
C MET A 398 -23.23 -19.21 -26.06
N ALA A 399 -23.36 -20.43 -25.53
CA ALA A 399 -23.08 -20.74 -24.13
C ALA A 399 -21.57 -20.75 -23.81
N ALA A 400 -21.28 -20.85 -22.52
CA ALA A 400 -19.94 -20.69 -21.95
C ALA A 400 -18.92 -21.76 -22.38
N LEU A 401 -17.65 -21.44 -22.18
CA LEU A 401 -16.58 -22.42 -22.02
C LEU A 401 -16.51 -22.81 -20.53
N ASN A 402 -16.87 -24.05 -20.21
CA ASN A 402 -16.83 -24.57 -18.85
C ASN A 402 -15.75 -25.64 -18.70
N ILE A 403 -14.88 -25.48 -17.71
CA ILE A 403 -13.86 -26.45 -17.31
C ILE A 403 -14.20 -26.89 -15.88
N SER A 404 -14.81 -28.06 -15.74
CA SER A 404 -15.10 -28.70 -14.44
C SER A 404 -14.30 -29.98 -14.21
N GLY A 405 -13.49 -30.39 -15.19
CA GLY A 405 -12.50 -31.45 -15.08
C GLY A 405 -11.08 -30.89 -15.11
N LYS A 406 -10.13 -31.69 -15.59
CA LYS A 406 -8.70 -31.36 -15.57
C LYS A 406 -8.18 -31.04 -16.97
N VAL A 407 -7.51 -29.90 -17.11
CA VAL A 407 -6.70 -29.55 -18.29
C VAL A 407 -5.24 -29.47 -17.86
N SER A 408 -4.35 -30.22 -18.51
CA SER A 408 -2.91 -30.24 -18.24
C SER A 408 -2.11 -30.07 -19.52
N ASN A 409 -1.11 -29.20 -19.49
CA ASN A 409 -0.23 -28.94 -20.62
C ASN A 409 1.21 -28.69 -20.18
N ASP A 410 2.20 -29.26 -20.86
CA ASP A 410 3.62 -28.99 -20.57
C ASP A 410 4.29 -27.95 -21.49
N GLY A 411 3.64 -27.58 -22.61
CA GLY A 411 4.09 -26.49 -23.51
C GLY A 411 3.22 -25.22 -23.39
N THR A 412 3.01 -24.50 -24.49
CA THR A 412 2.16 -23.29 -24.47
C THR A 412 0.66 -23.65 -24.54
N ALA A 413 -0.15 -23.16 -23.60
CA ALA A 413 -1.59 -23.34 -23.57
C ALA A 413 -2.33 -22.01 -23.83
N ASN A 414 -3.22 -21.99 -24.82
CA ASN A 414 -4.11 -20.87 -25.11
C ASN A 414 -5.56 -21.30 -24.91
N ILE A 415 -6.27 -20.68 -23.96
CA ILE A 415 -7.67 -20.95 -23.64
C ILE A 415 -8.48 -19.68 -23.91
N THR A 416 -9.31 -19.69 -24.94
CA THR A 416 -10.01 -18.50 -25.44
C THR A 416 -11.51 -18.71 -25.51
N ASN A 417 -12.26 -17.74 -24.98
CA ASN A 417 -13.71 -17.66 -25.10
C ASN A 417 -14.16 -16.35 -25.76
N TYR A 418 -14.89 -16.48 -26.86
CA TYR A 418 -15.63 -15.39 -27.49
C TYR A 418 -17.13 -15.43 -27.19
N ALA A 419 -17.66 -16.55 -26.70
CA ALA A 419 -19.08 -16.74 -26.47
C ALA A 419 -19.62 -15.92 -25.29
N ALA A 420 -20.85 -15.44 -25.41
CA ALA A 420 -21.54 -14.65 -24.41
C ALA A 420 -21.58 -15.27 -23.00
N GLY A 421 -21.60 -16.61 -22.90
CA GLY A 421 -21.65 -17.31 -21.61
C GLY A 421 -20.40 -17.17 -20.72
N GLY A 422 -19.28 -16.67 -21.26
CA GLY A 422 -18.04 -16.47 -20.49
C GLY A 422 -17.11 -17.70 -20.45
N LEU A 423 -15.99 -17.55 -19.72
CA LEU A 423 -14.98 -18.57 -19.49
C LEU A 423 -14.96 -18.93 -18.00
N ASN A 424 -15.27 -20.19 -17.67
CA ASN A 424 -15.44 -20.62 -16.29
C ASN A 424 -14.55 -21.83 -15.98
N VAL A 425 -13.66 -21.69 -15.00
CA VAL A 425 -13.05 -22.83 -14.30
C VAL A 425 -13.91 -23.11 -13.07
N ALA A 426 -14.72 -24.17 -13.12
CA ALA A 426 -15.65 -24.53 -12.04
C ALA A 426 -14.90 -24.99 -10.78
N ALA A 427 -15.60 -25.09 -9.64
CA ALA A 427 -14.98 -25.40 -8.34
C ALA A 427 -14.18 -26.71 -8.32
N ASP A 428 -14.68 -27.74 -9.01
CA ASP A 428 -13.99 -29.04 -9.14
C ASP A 428 -13.01 -29.09 -10.34
N GLY A 429 -12.92 -28.01 -11.11
CA GLY A 429 -12.08 -27.91 -12.31
C GLY A 429 -10.66 -27.47 -12.00
N SER A 430 -9.70 -27.95 -12.80
CA SER A 430 -8.31 -27.53 -12.73
C SER A 430 -7.66 -27.28 -14.09
N VAL A 431 -6.76 -26.30 -14.13
CA VAL A 431 -5.88 -26.01 -15.27
C VAL A 431 -4.44 -26.01 -14.78
N ASP A 432 -3.63 -26.95 -15.24
CA ASP A 432 -2.21 -27.11 -14.90
C ASP A 432 -1.35 -26.86 -16.15
N SER A 433 -0.60 -25.77 -16.20
CA SER A 433 0.29 -25.44 -17.32
C SER A 433 1.73 -25.29 -16.85
N LEU A 434 2.60 -26.24 -17.24
CA LEU A 434 4.05 -26.11 -17.01
C LEU A 434 4.71 -25.16 -18.03
N GLY A 435 4.05 -24.81 -19.13
CA GLY A 435 4.50 -23.73 -20.00
C GLY A 435 3.64 -22.47 -19.87
N ASN A 436 3.77 -21.56 -20.84
CA ASN A 436 3.01 -20.31 -20.87
C ASN A 436 1.50 -20.57 -21.01
N LEU A 437 0.70 -20.02 -20.10
CA LEU A 437 -0.76 -20.05 -20.13
C LEU A 437 -1.34 -18.70 -20.54
N ALA A 438 -2.09 -18.65 -21.64
CA ALA A 438 -2.90 -17.50 -22.02
C ALA A 438 -4.39 -17.83 -21.83
N MET A 439 -5.10 -17.01 -21.07
CA MET A 439 -6.55 -17.09 -20.89
C MET A 439 -7.20 -15.81 -21.40
N LEU A 440 -8.07 -15.90 -22.40
CA LEU A 440 -8.75 -14.74 -23.00
C LEU A 440 -10.27 -14.93 -22.95
N ASN A 441 -10.97 -13.95 -22.39
CA ASN A 441 -12.42 -13.86 -22.52
C ASN A 441 -12.83 -12.53 -23.19
N THR A 442 -13.73 -12.60 -24.16
CA THR A 442 -14.40 -11.42 -24.75
C THR A 442 -15.92 -11.48 -24.63
N GLY A 443 -16.46 -12.57 -24.06
CA GLY A 443 -17.88 -12.74 -23.83
C GLY A 443 -18.39 -11.97 -22.62
N LYS A 444 -19.61 -11.44 -22.72
CA LYS A 444 -20.25 -10.64 -21.66
C LYS A 444 -20.42 -11.34 -20.31
N GLY A 445 -20.36 -12.67 -20.28
CA GLY A 445 -20.41 -13.48 -19.04
C GLY A 445 -19.15 -13.38 -18.17
N GLY A 446 -18.06 -12.80 -18.68
CA GLY A 446 -16.82 -12.62 -17.91
C GLY A 446 -15.93 -13.86 -17.86
N LEU A 447 -14.89 -13.76 -17.03
CA LEU A 447 -13.94 -14.84 -16.75
C LEU A 447 -13.99 -15.15 -15.25
N THR A 448 -14.37 -16.37 -14.89
CA THR A 448 -14.47 -16.80 -13.49
C THR A 448 -13.58 -18.00 -13.21
N VAL A 449 -12.76 -17.92 -12.16
CA VAL A 449 -11.97 -19.03 -11.62
C VAL A 449 -12.52 -19.39 -10.24
N ASN A 450 -13.34 -20.44 -10.18
CA ASN A 450 -13.82 -21.06 -8.94
C ASN A 450 -12.93 -22.22 -8.47
N GLY A 451 -12.27 -22.90 -9.42
CA GLY A 451 -11.38 -24.03 -9.16
C GLY A 451 -9.92 -23.63 -8.97
N ILE A 452 -9.01 -24.46 -9.48
CA ILE A 452 -7.56 -24.28 -9.33
C ILE A 452 -6.91 -24.03 -10.70
N VAL A 453 -6.10 -22.98 -10.80
CA VAL A 453 -5.22 -22.77 -11.95
C VAL A 453 -3.78 -22.77 -11.45
N ASN A 454 -2.92 -23.62 -12.01
CA ASN A 454 -1.48 -23.64 -11.78
C ASN A 454 -0.77 -23.29 -13.08
N SER A 455 0.12 -22.32 -13.05
CA SER A 455 0.90 -21.89 -14.22
C SER A 455 2.33 -21.54 -13.84
N GLU A 456 3.30 -21.81 -14.73
CA GLU A 456 4.62 -21.16 -14.58
C GLU A 456 4.49 -19.68 -14.95
N LYS A 457 4.07 -19.39 -16.19
CA LYS A 457 3.84 -18.03 -16.66
C LYS A 457 2.43 -17.89 -17.19
N SER A 458 1.75 -16.80 -16.87
CA SER A 458 0.39 -16.59 -17.37
C SER A 458 0.04 -15.17 -17.78
N THR A 459 -0.83 -15.06 -18.79
CA THR A 459 -1.50 -13.84 -19.22
C THR A 459 -2.99 -14.08 -19.26
N VAL A 460 -3.73 -13.39 -18.39
CA VAL A 460 -5.18 -13.47 -18.24
C VAL A 460 -5.80 -12.14 -18.68
N THR A 461 -6.57 -12.16 -19.76
CA THR A 461 -7.20 -10.97 -20.33
C THR A 461 -8.72 -11.15 -20.38
N ASN A 462 -9.45 -10.22 -19.78
CA ASN A 462 -10.91 -10.17 -19.81
C ASN A 462 -11.38 -8.87 -20.48
N GLU A 463 -12.06 -8.95 -21.61
CA GLU A 463 -12.52 -7.79 -22.38
C GLU A 463 -13.98 -7.38 -22.08
N ALA A 464 -14.77 -8.24 -21.42
CA ALA A 464 -16.18 -8.00 -21.11
C ALA A 464 -16.61 -8.72 -19.82
N GLY A 465 -17.67 -8.24 -19.17
CA GLY A 465 -18.11 -8.80 -17.87
C GLY A 465 -17.11 -8.53 -16.74
N ALA A 466 -17.12 -9.35 -15.70
CA ALA A 466 -16.15 -9.30 -14.61
C ALA A 466 -15.03 -10.33 -14.80
N LEU A 467 -13.83 -10.01 -14.29
CA LEU A 467 -12.76 -10.98 -14.07
C LEU A 467 -12.74 -11.35 -12.58
N THR A 468 -13.11 -12.58 -12.25
CA THR A 468 -13.32 -13.01 -10.86
C THR A 468 -12.48 -14.22 -10.51
N VAL A 469 -11.73 -14.13 -9.41
CA VAL A 469 -11.01 -15.27 -8.80
C VAL A 469 -11.65 -15.61 -7.46
N ASN A 470 -12.44 -16.68 -7.42
CA ASN A 470 -13.06 -17.23 -6.22
C ASN A 470 -12.26 -18.41 -5.63
N GLY A 471 -11.57 -19.17 -6.48
CA GLY A 471 -10.74 -20.31 -6.10
C GLY A 471 -9.28 -19.94 -5.89
N THR A 472 -8.38 -20.76 -6.42
CA THR A 472 -6.92 -20.57 -6.28
C THR A 472 -6.27 -20.39 -7.64
N TYR A 473 -5.46 -19.34 -7.77
CA TYR A 473 -4.62 -19.09 -8.93
C TYR A 473 -3.15 -19.04 -8.50
N ASN A 474 -2.38 -19.99 -9.01
CA ASN A 474 -1.00 -20.25 -8.67
C ASN A 474 -0.08 -19.92 -9.85
N TYR A 475 0.99 -19.16 -9.61
CA TYR A 475 1.88 -18.66 -10.67
C TYR A 475 3.37 -18.63 -10.28
N GLU A 476 4.29 -18.63 -11.25
CA GLU A 476 5.62 -18.03 -11.05
C GLU A 476 5.63 -16.58 -11.54
N ASP A 477 5.14 -16.32 -12.76
CA ASP A 477 4.84 -14.98 -13.28
C ASP A 477 3.39 -14.88 -13.75
N ALA A 478 2.69 -13.80 -13.41
CA ALA A 478 1.32 -13.60 -13.87
C ALA A 478 0.98 -12.15 -14.23
N LYS A 479 0.24 -12.00 -15.32
CA LYS A 479 -0.37 -10.73 -15.74
C LYS A 479 -1.88 -10.88 -15.89
N PHE A 480 -2.65 -10.11 -15.12
CA PHE A 480 -4.10 -9.99 -15.24
C PHE A 480 -4.46 -8.64 -15.84
N THR A 481 -5.39 -8.61 -16.79
CA THR A 481 -5.92 -7.38 -17.39
C THR A 481 -7.44 -7.49 -17.54
N ASN A 482 -8.17 -6.59 -16.87
CA ASN A 482 -9.62 -6.47 -17.01
C ASN A 482 -9.99 -5.18 -17.75
N ASN A 483 -10.69 -5.29 -18.88
CA ASN A 483 -11.30 -4.21 -19.63
C ASN A 483 -12.85 -4.26 -19.59
N GLY A 484 -13.42 -5.23 -18.87
CA GLY A 484 -14.87 -5.39 -18.73
C GLY A 484 -15.45 -4.52 -17.62
N GLU A 485 -16.67 -4.02 -17.84
CA GLU A 485 -17.39 -3.12 -16.91
C GLU A 485 -17.69 -3.75 -15.54
N GLY A 486 -17.59 -5.08 -15.42
CA GLY A 486 -17.85 -5.81 -14.17
C GLY A 486 -16.73 -5.74 -13.14
N GLY A 487 -15.55 -5.20 -13.50
CA GLY A 487 -14.41 -5.06 -12.59
C GLY A 487 -13.52 -6.29 -12.47
N LEU A 488 -12.45 -6.14 -11.69
CA LEU A 488 -11.52 -7.19 -11.29
C LEU A 488 -11.74 -7.53 -9.83
N ILE A 489 -12.12 -8.77 -9.54
CA ILE A 489 -12.59 -9.20 -8.21
C ILE A 489 -11.77 -10.40 -7.73
N VAL A 490 -11.17 -10.28 -6.55
CA VAL A 490 -10.45 -11.35 -5.86
C VAL A 490 -11.19 -11.70 -4.57
N ASN A 491 -11.83 -12.87 -4.56
CA ASN A 491 -12.50 -13.47 -3.40
C ASN A 491 -11.69 -14.64 -2.81
N GLY A 492 -10.93 -15.33 -3.65
CA GLY A 492 -10.08 -16.47 -3.30
C GLY A 492 -8.62 -16.09 -3.11
N THR A 493 -7.69 -16.92 -3.60
CA THR A 493 -6.25 -16.68 -3.47
C THR A 493 -5.57 -16.60 -4.83
N VAL A 494 -4.77 -15.56 -5.04
CA VAL A 494 -3.80 -15.45 -6.13
C VAL A 494 -2.42 -15.46 -5.49
N SER A 495 -1.64 -16.52 -5.71
CA SER A 495 -0.38 -16.76 -5.00
C SER A 495 0.75 -17.26 -5.88
N SER A 496 1.97 -16.79 -5.63
CA SER A 496 3.16 -17.36 -6.26
C SER A 496 3.47 -18.77 -5.74
N THR A 497 3.97 -19.68 -6.58
CA THR A 497 4.26 -21.10 -6.22
C THR A 497 5.72 -21.41 -5.89
N ASN A 498 6.65 -20.45 -6.00
CA ASN A 498 8.08 -20.74 -5.87
C ASN A 498 8.87 -19.62 -5.17
N ALA A 499 9.14 -19.82 -3.87
CA ALA A 499 9.72 -18.84 -2.95
C ALA A 499 11.26 -18.90 -2.81
N LYS A 500 12.01 -19.55 -3.72
CA LYS A 500 13.46 -19.77 -3.48
C LYS A 500 14.45 -19.34 -4.57
N THR A 501 14.05 -19.17 -5.84
CA THR A 501 15.04 -18.89 -6.90
C THR A 501 14.67 -17.83 -7.96
N ASN A 502 13.40 -17.44 -8.12
CA ASN A 502 12.95 -16.82 -9.39
C ASN A 502 12.38 -15.39 -9.32
N SER A 503 12.23 -14.77 -8.14
CA SER A 503 11.68 -13.39 -8.00
C SER A 503 10.36 -13.18 -8.77
N PRO A 504 9.26 -13.82 -8.33
CA PRO A 504 8.01 -13.87 -9.08
C PRO A 504 7.41 -12.48 -9.35
N GLN A 505 6.95 -12.25 -10.59
CA GLN A 505 6.32 -10.98 -10.96
C GLN A 505 4.80 -11.12 -11.09
N LEU A 506 4.06 -10.31 -10.32
CA LEU A 506 2.61 -10.19 -10.44
C LEU A 506 2.20 -8.80 -10.91
N VAL A 507 1.44 -8.74 -12.01
CA VAL A 507 0.82 -7.50 -12.50
C VAL A 507 -0.69 -7.70 -12.62
N MET A 508 -1.48 -6.90 -11.92
CA MET A 508 -2.93 -6.85 -12.08
C MET A 508 -3.35 -5.45 -12.52
N THR A 509 -4.01 -5.33 -13.67
CA THR A 509 -4.51 -4.05 -14.20
C THR A 509 -6.01 -4.12 -14.41
N ASN A 510 -6.74 -3.27 -13.69
CA ASN A 510 -8.18 -3.07 -13.87
C ASN A 510 -8.43 -1.76 -14.63
N ASN A 511 -8.98 -1.82 -15.84
CA ASN A 511 -9.25 -0.65 -16.66
C ASN A 511 -10.69 -0.12 -16.53
N LYS A 512 -11.63 -0.93 -16.04
CA LYS A 512 -13.05 -0.58 -15.93
C LYS A 512 -13.72 -1.28 -14.74
N GLY A 513 -14.83 -0.75 -14.24
CA GLY A 513 -15.48 -1.23 -13.02
C GLY A 513 -14.58 -1.10 -11.79
N ASN A 514 -14.96 -1.72 -10.68
CA ASN A 514 -14.15 -1.69 -9.46
C ASN A 514 -12.99 -2.69 -9.52
N PHE A 515 -11.90 -2.38 -8.82
CA PHE A 515 -10.92 -3.39 -8.43
C PHE A 515 -11.15 -3.73 -6.95
N ASP A 516 -11.71 -4.90 -6.70
CA ASP A 516 -12.08 -5.36 -5.36
C ASP A 516 -11.23 -6.57 -4.95
N ILE A 517 -10.40 -6.41 -3.92
CA ILE A 517 -9.83 -7.53 -3.16
C ILE A 517 -10.71 -7.67 -1.93
N ASN A 518 -11.68 -8.58 -1.96
CA ASN A 518 -12.69 -8.72 -0.91
C ASN A 518 -12.10 -9.32 0.37
N GLU A 519 -12.88 -9.31 1.46
CA GLU A 519 -12.42 -9.69 2.82
C GLU A 519 -11.66 -11.01 2.90
N ASN A 520 -12.10 -12.04 2.15
CA ASN A 520 -11.42 -13.34 2.07
C ASN A 520 -10.36 -13.43 0.96
N GLY A 521 -10.30 -12.41 0.10
CA GLY A 521 -9.39 -12.28 -1.02
C GLY A 521 -7.94 -12.12 -0.57
N LYS A 522 -7.04 -12.88 -1.20
CA LYS A 522 -5.61 -12.87 -0.91
C LYS A 522 -4.81 -12.72 -2.19
N VAL A 523 -3.93 -11.73 -2.22
CA VAL A 523 -2.90 -11.55 -3.23
C VAL A 523 -1.56 -11.72 -2.55
N LEU A 524 -0.88 -12.83 -2.82
CA LEU A 524 0.31 -13.27 -2.08
C LEU A 524 1.48 -13.45 -3.04
N ASN A 525 2.61 -12.78 -2.79
CA ASN A 525 3.83 -12.94 -3.57
C ASN A 525 5.00 -13.20 -2.62
N ASP A 526 5.65 -14.34 -2.76
CA ASP A 526 6.82 -14.72 -1.97
C ASP A 526 8.09 -14.40 -2.78
N GLY A 527 8.73 -13.26 -2.48
CA GLY A 527 9.78 -12.63 -3.30
C GLY A 527 9.22 -11.80 -4.46
N GLY A 528 10.08 -11.11 -5.21
CA GLY A 528 9.72 -10.39 -6.45
C GLY A 528 8.72 -9.22 -6.30
N ASP A 529 8.25 -8.68 -7.43
CA ASP A 529 7.40 -7.48 -7.48
C ASP A 529 5.90 -7.79 -7.60
N VAL A 530 5.09 -6.99 -6.89
CA VAL A 530 3.63 -6.94 -7.02
C VAL A 530 3.22 -5.56 -7.51
N THR A 531 2.52 -5.49 -8.64
CA THR A 531 1.96 -4.24 -9.15
C THR A 531 0.46 -4.37 -9.38
N LEU A 532 -0.32 -3.64 -8.59
CA LEU A 532 -1.78 -3.57 -8.68
C LEU A 532 -2.16 -2.18 -9.17
N THR A 533 -2.83 -2.09 -10.33
CA THR A 533 -3.23 -0.82 -10.95
C THR A 533 -4.73 -0.78 -11.19
N ASN A 534 -5.40 0.26 -10.69
CA ASN A 534 -6.79 0.57 -11.00
C ASN A 534 -6.90 1.86 -11.83
N ASN A 535 -7.55 1.76 -12.99
CA ASN A 535 -8.01 2.87 -13.82
C ASN A 535 -9.56 2.92 -13.89
N GLY A 536 -10.24 2.01 -13.18
CA GLY A 536 -11.69 1.87 -13.16
C GLY A 536 -12.37 2.88 -12.21
N THR A 537 -13.44 2.48 -11.53
CA THR A 537 -14.28 3.38 -10.73
C THR A 537 -13.87 3.51 -9.27
N GLU A 538 -13.41 2.44 -8.62
CA GLU A 538 -12.99 2.41 -7.22
C GLU A 538 -11.92 1.31 -7.05
N PHE A 539 -11.00 1.47 -6.09
CA PHE A 539 -10.05 0.42 -5.69
C PHE A 539 -10.21 0.11 -4.20
N ASN A 540 -10.78 -1.07 -3.90
CA ASN A 540 -11.03 -1.53 -2.54
C ASN A 540 -10.12 -2.71 -2.19
N ILE A 541 -9.32 -2.55 -1.13
CA ILE A 541 -8.53 -3.61 -0.52
C ILE A 541 -9.17 -3.94 0.82
N ASN A 542 -10.14 -4.85 0.83
CA ASN A 542 -10.78 -5.38 2.04
C ASN A 542 -10.08 -6.63 2.56
N GLY A 543 -9.40 -7.37 1.68
CA GLY A 543 -8.65 -8.58 2.01
C GLY A 543 -7.18 -8.32 2.31
N THR A 544 -6.31 -9.24 1.86
CA THR A 544 -4.87 -9.18 2.11
C THR A 544 -4.07 -9.03 0.82
N VAL A 545 -3.20 -8.04 0.77
CA VAL A 545 -2.08 -7.97 -0.17
C VAL A 545 -0.81 -8.21 0.63
N LYS A 546 -0.09 -9.29 0.34
CA LYS A 546 1.10 -9.70 1.08
C LYS A 546 2.27 -9.94 0.15
N GLN A 547 3.39 -9.28 0.42
CA GLN A 547 4.70 -9.62 -0.12
C GLN A 547 5.54 -10.17 1.04
N ASN A 548 6.04 -11.40 0.89
CA ASN A 548 6.98 -11.98 1.84
C ASN A 548 8.40 -11.87 1.28
N GLY A 549 9.33 -11.33 2.06
CA GLY A 549 10.75 -11.59 1.82
C GLY A 549 11.04 -13.09 1.97
N THR A 550 11.81 -13.64 1.05
CA THR A 550 12.26 -15.04 1.12
C THR A 550 13.64 -15.06 1.78
N MET A 551 13.79 -15.74 2.92
CA MET A 551 15.13 -16.06 3.43
C MET A 551 15.70 -17.20 2.56
N GLN A 552 16.81 -16.96 1.87
CA GLN A 552 17.66 -18.05 1.40
C GLN A 552 18.32 -18.65 2.65
N ASP A 553 17.97 -19.87 3.04
CA ASP A 553 18.77 -20.63 4.01
C ASP A 553 19.69 -21.57 3.23
N ASP A 554 21.00 -21.35 3.40
CA ASP A 554 22.08 -22.35 3.52
C ASP A 554 23.48 -21.69 3.54
N ASP A 555 23.60 -20.40 3.18
CA ASP A 555 24.83 -19.62 3.35
C ASP A 555 24.67 -18.58 4.46
N GLU A 556 25.67 -18.47 5.32
CA GLU A 556 25.82 -17.51 6.43
C GLU A 556 25.78 -16.02 5.97
N PHE A 557 25.54 -15.77 4.67
CA PHE A 557 25.54 -14.48 3.95
C PHE A 557 24.36 -14.29 2.97
N ALA A 558 23.30 -15.11 3.05
CA ALA A 558 22.16 -15.00 2.15
C ALA A 558 21.33 -13.72 2.34
N HIS A 559 21.31 -12.85 1.31
CA HIS A 559 20.51 -11.63 1.29
C HIS A 559 19.09 -11.93 0.76
N PRO A 560 18.03 -11.35 1.33
CA PRO A 560 16.69 -11.46 0.76
C PRO A 560 16.65 -10.85 -0.65
N VAL A 561 15.85 -11.42 -1.55
CA VAL A 561 15.62 -10.81 -2.87
C VAL A 561 14.59 -9.69 -2.73
N ALA A 562 15.09 -8.46 -2.60
CA ALA A 562 14.28 -7.25 -2.50
C ALA A 562 13.19 -7.19 -3.59
N GLY A 563 11.93 -7.08 -3.17
CA GLY A 563 10.80 -6.92 -4.08
C GLY A 563 10.05 -5.60 -3.85
N THR A 564 9.35 -5.13 -4.87
CA THR A 564 8.58 -3.88 -4.84
C THR A 564 7.08 -4.18 -4.82
N THR A 565 6.35 -3.60 -3.86
CA THR A 565 4.88 -3.59 -3.86
C THR A 565 4.37 -2.23 -4.33
N ASN A 566 3.74 -2.18 -5.50
CA ASN A 566 3.13 -0.98 -6.08
C ASN A 566 1.61 -1.11 -6.08
N ILE A 567 0.93 -0.26 -5.31
CA ILE A 567 -0.53 -0.10 -5.33
C ILE A 567 -0.83 1.26 -5.96
N ILE A 568 -1.39 1.25 -7.17
CA ILE A 568 -1.61 2.45 -7.98
C ILE A 568 -3.09 2.60 -8.26
N ASN A 569 -3.70 3.68 -7.77
CA ASN A 569 -5.06 4.06 -8.11
C ASN A 569 -5.05 5.33 -8.96
N ASN A 570 -5.56 5.26 -10.19
CA ASN A 570 -5.60 6.41 -11.09
C ASN A 570 -6.96 7.12 -11.13
N ASN A 571 -8.02 6.52 -10.58
CA ASN A 571 -9.38 7.08 -10.60
C ASN A 571 -10.22 6.57 -9.42
N GLY A 572 -11.21 7.34 -8.97
CA GLY A 572 -12.04 6.99 -7.80
C GLY A 572 -11.28 6.98 -6.48
N ASN A 573 -11.86 6.44 -5.41
CA ASN A 573 -11.16 6.33 -4.13
C ASN A 573 -10.28 5.07 -4.08
N LEU A 574 -9.17 5.17 -3.34
CA LEU A 574 -8.41 4.03 -2.87
C LEU A 574 -8.76 3.77 -1.40
N ASN A 575 -9.47 2.68 -1.14
CA ASN A 575 -9.89 2.29 0.21
C ASN A 575 -9.12 1.06 0.67
N ILE A 576 -8.29 1.22 1.71
CA ILE A 576 -7.59 0.13 2.38
C ILE A 576 -8.34 -0.17 3.67
N ASN A 577 -9.17 -1.21 3.65
CA ASN A 577 -9.95 -1.70 4.78
C ASN A 577 -9.38 -2.98 5.39
N GLY A 578 -8.61 -3.73 4.61
CA GLY A 578 -7.90 -4.94 5.01
C GLY A 578 -6.42 -4.67 5.27
N THR A 579 -5.56 -5.57 4.83
CA THR A 579 -4.12 -5.50 5.13
C THR A 579 -3.28 -5.41 3.86
N VAL A 580 -2.36 -4.44 3.84
CA VAL A 580 -1.20 -4.40 2.95
C VAL A 580 0.03 -4.73 3.80
N ASN A 581 0.72 -5.82 3.49
CA ASN A 581 1.85 -6.31 4.26
C ASN A 581 3.05 -6.58 3.33
N ALA A 582 4.19 -5.96 3.60
CA ALA A 582 5.43 -6.17 2.85
C ALA A 582 6.62 -6.15 3.80
N LYS A 583 6.94 -7.30 4.40
CA LYS A 583 7.95 -7.44 5.46
C LYS A 583 9.26 -7.98 4.92
N ASP A 584 10.00 -7.10 4.26
CA ASP A 584 11.41 -7.26 3.89
C ASP A 584 12.13 -5.90 4.05
N VAL A 585 13.33 -5.86 4.64
CA VAL A 585 14.05 -4.61 4.95
C VAL A 585 14.65 -3.95 3.72
N ASP A 586 14.81 -4.70 2.63
CA ASP A 586 15.28 -4.18 1.35
C ASP A 586 14.11 -3.90 0.37
N ALA A 587 12.87 -4.24 0.75
CA ALA A 587 11.71 -4.00 -0.09
C ALA A 587 11.29 -2.53 -0.13
N THR A 588 10.59 -2.17 -1.21
CA THR A 588 9.92 -0.87 -1.34
C THR A 588 8.41 -1.08 -1.46
N THR A 589 7.64 -0.39 -0.63
CA THR A 589 6.18 -0.31 -0.74
C THR A 589 5.78 1.08 -1.22
N ASN A 590 5.12 1.16 -2.36
CA ASN A 590 4.58 2.38 -2.94
C ASN A 590 3.06 2.29 -3.00
N ILE A 591 2.37 3.21 -2.33
CA ILE A 591 0.92 3.39 -2.43
C ILE A 591 0.69 4.76 -3.04
N LEU A 592 0.15 4.80 -4.27
CA LEU A 592 -0.09 6.03 -5.02
C LEU A 592 -1.57 6.14 -5.39
N ASN A 593 -2.23 7.17 -4.90
CA ASN A 593 -3.58 7.54 -5.31
C ASN A 593 -3.56 8.85 -6.11
N LYS A 594 -4.03 8.80 -7.35
CA LYS A 594 -4.34 9.96 -8.21
C LYS A 594 -5.83 10.19 -8.41
N GLY A 595 -6.67 9.30 -7.87
CA GLY A 595 -8.12 9.44 -7.88
C GLY A 595 -8.61 10.46 -6.85
N ASP A 596 -9.79 10.25 -6.26
CA ASP A 596 -10.47 11.26 -5.43
C ASP A 596 -9.88 11.37 -4.01
N ALA A 597 -9.80 10.26 -3.27
CA ALA A 597 -9.25 10.21 -1.92
C ALA A 597 -8.51 8.89 -1.64
N LEU A 598 -7.56 8.91 -0.70
CA LEU A 598 -6.93 7.72 -0.14
C LEU A 598 -7.39 7.54 1.30
N ASN A 599 -8.05 6.43 1.60
CA ASN A 599 -8.58 6.11 2.91
C ASN A 599 -7.96 4.83 3.44
N ILE A 600 -7.28 4.90 4.58
CA ILE A 600 -6.88 3.75 5.40
C ILE A 600 -7.87 3.71 6.55
N SER A 601 -8.89 2.85 6.46
CA SER A 601 -9.99 2.86 7.43
C SER A 601 -9.57 2.29 8.79
N GLN A 602 -10.46 2.31 9.78
CA GLN A 602 -10.15 1.84 11.15
C GLN A 602 -9.65 0.38 11.21
N THR A 603 -10.09 -0.49 10.30
CA THR A 603 -9.62 -1.88 10.18
C THR A 603 -8.44 -2.02 9.21
N GLY A 604 -8.18 -0.97 8.42
CA GLY A 604 -7.12 -0.88 7.45
C GLY A 604 -5.75 -0.87 8.10
N SER A 605 -4.84 -1.69 7.59
CA SER A 605 -3.46 -1.76 8.05
C SER A 605 -2.48 -1.78 6.88
N VAL A 606 -1.52 -0.86 6.89
CA VAL A 606 -0.31 -0.91 6.05
C VAL A 606 0.85 -1.27 6.97
N ASN A 607 1.41 -2.47 6.85
CA ASN A 607 2.45 -2.99 7.74
C ASN A 607 3.66 -3.49 6.96
N THR A 608 4.71 -2.69 6.91
CA THR A 608 5.85 -2.90 6.01
C THR A 608 7.18 -2.88 6.75
N SER A 609 8.25 -3.14 6.01
CA SER A 609 9.62 -2.78 6.33
C SER A 609 10.30 -2.30 5.03
N GLY A 610 11.55 -1.87 5.14
CA GLY A 610 12.30 -1.21 4.08
C GLY A 610 11.80 0.22 3.83
N LYS A 611 11.66 0.59 2.56
CA LYS A 611 11.17 1.91 2.15
C LYS A 611 9.65 1.90 2.02
N LEU A 612 8.97 2.84 2.65
CA LEU A 612 7.53 3.04 2.52
C LEU A 612 7.23 4.43 1.96
N ASN A 613 6.51 4.48 0.83
CA ASN A 613 6.02 5.72 0.24
C ASN A 613 4.50 5.66 0.08
N ILE A 614 3.78 6.55 0.76
CA ILE A 614 2.33 6.74 0.58
C ILE A 614 2.13 8.12 -0.02
N THR A 615 1.50 8.22 -1.20
CA THR A 615 1.23 9.48 -1.88
C THR A 615 -0.23 9.58 -2.28
N ASN A 616 -0.90 10.67 -1.88
CA ASN A 616 -2.22 11.05 -2.37
C ASN A 616 -2.12 12.35 -3.19
N GLU A 617 -2.67 12.33 -4.40
CA GLU A 617 -2.84 13.51 -5.28
C GLU A 617 -4.30 13.95 -5.40
N GLY A 618 -5.22 13.19 -4.81
CA GLY A 618 -6.67 13.42 -4.87
C GLY A 618 -7.16 14.56 -3.96
N ASN A 619 -8.10 15.35 -4.46
CA ASN A 619 -8.65 16.52 -3.75
C ASN A 619 -9.45 16.17 -2.49
N GLY A 620 -9.90 14.92 -2.35
CA GLY A 620 -10.58 14.41 -1.15
C GLY A 620 -9.64 14.18 0.03
N GLY A 621 -8.32 14.21 -0.18
CA GLY A 621 -7.32 14.11 0.87
C GLY A 621 -6.88 12.68 1.22
N LEU A 622 -6.05 12.59 2.26
CA LEU A 622 -5.51 11.35 2.81
C LEU A 622 -6.02 11.17 4.24
N ASN A 623 -6.84 10.15 4.46
CA ASN A 623 -7.39 9.81 5.77
C ASN A 623 -6.73 8.53 6.30
N ILE A 624 -6.08 8.61 7.46
CA ILE A 624 -5.49 7.48 8.18
C ILE A 624 -6.27 7.29 9.47
N ASP A 625 -7.30 6.44 9.43
CA ASP A 625 -8.08 6.03 10.60
C ASP A 625 -7.57 4.73 11.23
N GLY A 626 -6.90 3.88 10.44
CA GLY A 626 -6.30 2.62 10.85
C GLY A 626 -4.82 2.75 11.23
N SER A 627 -4.01 1.76 10.86
CA SER A 627 -2.58 1.72 11.19
C SER A 627 -1.68 1.75 9.96
N VAL A 628 -0.64 2.59 10.03
CA VAL A 628 0.51 2.57 9.12
C VAL A 628 1.75 2.29 9.95
N THR A 629 2.42 1.17 9.71
CA THR A 629 3.60 0.74 10.44
C THR A 629 4.73 0.41 9.47
N ASN A 630 5.90 1.02 9.66
CA ASN A 630 7.12 0.64 8.95
C ASN A 630 8.22 0.28 9.95
N ASP A 631 8.52 -1.01 10.08
CA ASP A 631 9.38 -1.54 11.13
C ASP A 631 10.61 -2.23 10.54
N ASN A 632 11.77 -1.59 10.66
CA ASN A 632 13.04 -2.05 10.11
C ASN A 632 13.93 -2.75 11.16
N THR A 633 13.35 -3.38 12.18
CA THR A 633 14.10 -4.08 13.24
C THR A 633 14.85 -5.34 12.83
N LYS A 634 15.00 -5.64 11.54
CA LYS A 634 15.44 -6.97 11.09
C LYS A 634 16.58 -6.94 10.06
N TYR A 635 17.79 -6.59 10.47
CA TYR A 635 19.02 -7.19 9.93
C TYR A 635 20.21 -6.89 10.85
N VAL A 636 20.79 -7.91 11.46
CA VAL A 636 22.14 -7.86 12.04
C VAL A 636 23.01 -8.70 11.13
N ALA A 637 23.71 -8.08 10.19
CA ALA A 637 24.77 -8.79 9.49
C ALA A 637 26.01 -8.76 10.38
N ASN A 638 26.59 -9.92 10.68
CA ASN A 638 27.89 -9.98 11.31
C ASN A 638 28.94 -9.66 10.25
N GLN A 639 29.52 -8.46 10.27
CA GLN A 639 30.67 -8.15 9.44
C GLN A 639 31.91 -8.73 10.13
N MET A 640 32.54 -9.73 9.52
CA MET A 640 33.91 -10.11 9.88
C MET A 640 34.83 -8.98 9.45
N VAL A 641 35.32 -8.21 10.42
CA VAL A 641 36.35 -7.18 10.19
C VAL A 641 37.74 -7.82 10.16
N ASP A 642 37.91 -8.94 10.86
CA ASP A 642 39.06 -9.86 10.73
C ASP A 642 38.66 -11.31 11.19
N PRO A 643 39.57 -12.32 11.11
CA PRO A 643 39.30 -13.71 11.50
C PRO A 643 38.77 -13.93 12.92
N ASP A 644 39.05 -13.00 13.85
CA ASP A 644 38.73 -13.08 15.27
C ASP A 644 37.72 -11.99 15.73
N THR A 645 37.29 -11.10 14.82
CA THR A 645 36.45 -9.94 15.14
C THR A 645 35.18 -9.88 14.29
N VAL A 646 34.05 -10.14 14.92
CA VAL A 646 32.72 -9.98 14.35
C VAL A 646 32.07 -8.71 14.93
N VAL A 647 31.76 -7.73 14.07
CA VAL A 647 30.97 -6.56 14.46
C VAL A 647 29.57 -6.62 13.83
N PRO A 648 28.52 -6.24 14.57
CA PRO A 648 27.19 -6.04 14.00
C PRO A 648 27.22 -4.89 12.98
N PHE A 649 26.83 -5.16 11.74
CA PHE A 649 26.58 -4.18 10.69
C PHE A 649 25.08 -4.01 10.51
N TYR A 650 24.58 -2.83 10.88
CA TYR A 650 23.19 -2.42 10.70
C TYR A 650 23.07 -1.65 9.39
N LEU A 651 22.47 -2.28 8.37
CA LEU A 651 22.12 -1.58 7.13
C LEU A 651 20.73 -0.95 7.32
N ILE A 652 20.69 0.32 7.72
CA ILE A 652 19.44 1.08 7.87
C ILE A 652 19.19 1.87 6.58
N ASN A 653 18.46 1.28 5.64
CA ASN A 653 18.11 1.91 4.35
C ASN A 653 16.59 2.11 4.17
N GLY A 654 15.83 2.23 5.25
CA GLY A 654 14.40 2.50 5.16
C GLY A 654 14.06 3.97 5.39
N GLU A 655 13.43 4.61 4.41
CA GLU A 655 12.79 5.92 4.55
C GLU A 655 11.26 5.71 4.56
N THR A 656 10.55 6.43 5.43
CA THR A 656 9.08 6.41 5.44
C THR A 656 8.56 7.79 5.05
N THR A 657 7.98 7.89 3.85
CA THR A 657 7.38 9.13 3.36
C THR A 657 5.86 8.99 3.22
N ILE A 658 5.13 9.95 3.77
CA ILE A 658 3.69 10.08 3.59
C ILE A 658 3.41 11.48 3.04
N THR A 659 2.99 11.56 1.78
CA THR A 659 2.79 12.83 1.07
C THR A 659 1.33 12.99 0.65
N ASN A 660 0.70 14.06 1.10
CA ASN A 660 -0.62 14.48 0.64
C ASN A 660 -0.49 15.75 -0.20
N LYS A 661 -0.78 15.71 -1.50
CA LYS A 661 -0.63 16.88 -2.38
C LYS A 661 -1.87 17.78 -2.43
N ALA A 662 -3.05 17.25 -2.12
CA ALA A 662 -4.33 17.98 -2.18
C ALA A 662 -5.28 17.53 -1.07
N GLY A 663 -6.26 18.36 -0.70
CA GLY A 663 -7.19 18.08 0.40
C GLY A 663 -6.54 18.06 1.79
N THR A 664 -7.24 17.57 2.81
CA THR A 664 -6.69 17.47 4.17
C THR A 664 -5.89 16.19 4.33
N LEU A 665 -4.75 16.24 5.04
CA LEU A 665 -4.10 15.06 5.60
C LEU A 665 -4.62 14.86 7.02
N LYS A 666 -5.34 13.77 7.27
CA LYS A 666 -5.96 13.47 8.56
C LYS A 666 -5.40 12.19 9.16
N VAL A 667 -4.89 12.26 10.38
CA VAL A 667 -4.41 11.10 11.15
C VAL A 667 -5.28 10.93 12.38
N ASN A 668 -6.27 10.04 12.32
CA ASN A 668 -7.09 9.63 13.46
C ASN A 668 -6.58 8.35 14.11
N GLY A 669 -5.93 7.48 13.33
CA GLY A 669 -5.38 6.20 13.77
C GLY A 669 -3.93 6.31 14.23
N THR A 670 -3.09 5.37 13.80
CA THR A 670 -1.68 5.30 14.19
C THR A 670 -0.76 5.30 12.98
N VAL A 671 0.29 6.12 13.04
CA VAL A 671 1.47 6.02 12.18
C VAL A 671 2.66 5.72 13.08
N ASP A 672 3.34 4.61 12.86
CA ASP A 672 4.46 4.16 13.70
C ASP A 672 5.64 3.72 12.83
N THR A 673 6.81 4.25 13.08
CA THR A 673 8.03 3.89 12.34
C THR A 673 9.15 3.52 13.30
N LYS A 674 9.94 2.52 12.92
CA LYS A 674 11.10 2.09 13.71
C LYS A 674 12.33 1.93 12.82
N ASN A 675 13.46 2.51 13.25
CA ASN A 675 14.73 2.50 12.52
C ASN A 675 14.56 3.06 11.08
N SER A 676 13.78 4.14 10.93
CA SER A 676 13.45 4.76 9.64
C SER A 676 12.97 6.18 9.84
N GLU A 677 13.64 7.18 9.25
CA GLU A 677 13.14 8.56 9.27
C GLU A 677 11.69 8.62 8.77
N LEU A 678 10.81 9.25 9.56
CA LEU A 678 9.43 9.50 9.18
C LEU A 678 9.29 10.94 8.68
N THR A 679 8.85 11.11 7.44
CA THR A 679 8.51 12.42 6.87
C THR A 679 7.07 12.42 6.38
N MET A 680 6.23 13.25 6.99
CA MET A 680 4.84 13.47 6.60
C MET A 680 4.70 14.87 6.02
N THR A 681 4.37 14.99 4.74
CA THR A 681 4.24 16.27 4.03
C THR A 681 2.81 16.48 3.55
N ASN A 682 2.22 17.62 3.89
CA ASN A 682 0.94 18.07 3.39
C ASN A 682 1.10 19.35 2.55
N ASN A 683 0.76 19.26 1.26
CA ASN A 683 0.63 20.39 0.35
C ASN A 683 -0.84 20.73 0.04
N GLY A 684 -1.78 20.03 0.65
CA GLY A 684 -3.21 20.31 0.52
C GLY A 684 -3.68 21.44 1.44
N THR A 685 -4.77 21.26 2.17
CA THR A 685 -5.32 22.27 3.08
C THR A 685 -4.69 22.15 4.47
N ASN A 686 -5.26 21.35 5.37
CA ASN A 686 -4.77 21.18 6.75
C ASN A 686 -4.08 19.84 6.94
N PHE A 687 -3.21 19.77 7.95
CA PHE A 687 -2.68 18.53 8.51
C PHE A 687 -3.25 18.36 9.93
N ASP A 688 -4.29 17.53 10.04
CA ASP A 688 -5.03 17.31 11.29
C ASP A 688 -4.58 15.99 11.95
N ILE A 689 -4.15 16.08 13.22
CA ILE A 689 -3.64 14.94 13.99
C ILE A 689 -4.53 14.76 15.22
N ASN A 690 -5.37 13.72 15.19
CA ASN A 690 -6.24 13.30 16.29
C ASN A 690 -5.74 12.02 16.97
N GLY A 691 -4.97 11.20 16.24
CA GLY A 691 -4.43 9.92 16.68
C GLY A 691 -2.96 10.00 17.10
N LYS A 692 -2.20 8.95 16.83
CA LYS A 692 -0.80 8.81 17.25
C LYS A 692 0.14 8.79 16.05
N ILE A 693 1.17 9.62 16.08
CA ILE A 693 2.34 9.55 15.20
C ILE A 693 3.53 9.20 16.09
N SER A 694 4.30 8.18 15.76
CA SER A 694 5.42 7.73 16.58
C SER A 694 6.61 7.27 15.76
N GLY A 695 7.78 7.58 16.31
CA GLY A 695 9.07 7.22 15.77
C GLY A 695 9.97 6.61 16.84
N THR A 696 10.51 5.43 16.59
CA THR A 696 11.50 4.77 17.46
C THR A 696 12.83 4.69 16.72
N GLU A 697 13.89 5.22 17.35
CA GLU A 697 15.25 5.33 16.81
C GLU A 697 15.28 6.06 15.45
N ASN A 698 14.51 7.15 15.33
CA ASN A 698 14.40 7.99 14.14
C ASN A 698 13.84 9.39 14.46
N ASN A 699 14.03 10.36 13.56
CA ASN A 699 13.30 11.63 13.65
C ASN A 699 11.89 11.52 13.05
N VAL A 700 10.98 12.35 13.57
CA VAL A 700 9.64 12.58 13.03
C VAL A 700 9.56 13.98 12.46
N ASN A 701 9.33 14.08 11.15
CA ASN A 701 9.29 15.34 10.41
C ASN A 701 7.86 15.59 9.89
N LEU A 702 7.22 16.66 10.36
CA LEU A 702 5.86 17.06 9.98
C LEU A 702 5.92 18.37 9.20
N ILE A 703 5.49 18.36 7.93
CA ILE A 703 5.65 19.49 7.01
C ILE A 703 4.29 19.87 6.44
N ASN A 704 3.93 21.15 6.48
CA ASN A 704 2.73 21.69 5.85
C ASN A 704 3.02 22.99 5.11
N THR A 705 2.47 23.16 3.90
CA THR A 705 2.79 24.33 3.07
C THR A 705 1.68 25.38 2.92
N ASN A 706 0.40 25.00 3.03
CA ASN A 706 -0.73 25.87 2.64
C ASN A 706 -1.69 26.26 3.78
N GLY A 707 -2.28 25.30 4.51
CA GLY A 707 -3.18 25.57 5.66
C GLY A 707 -2.45 25.58 7.00
N GLY A 708 -2.91 24.82 8.00
CA GLY A 708 -2.26 24.69 9.31
C GLY A 708 -1.93 23.25 9.70
N ILE A 709 -1.03 23.10 10.67
CA ILE A 709 -0.81 21.84 11.39
C ILE A 709 -1.62 21.91 12.69
N ASN A 710 -2.61 21.03 12.83
CA ASN A 710 -3.51 21.00 13.99
C ASN A 710 -3.30 19.68 14.75
N LEU A 711 -2.54 19.74 15.84
CA LEU A 711 -2.45 18.64 16.80
C LEU A 711 -3.57 18.80 17.82
N ASN A 712 -4.71 18.16 17.57
CA ASN A 712 -5.89 18.29 18.43
C ASN A 712 -5.66 17.61 19.79
N SER A 713 -6.53 17.85 20.77
CA SER A 713 -6.35 17.42 22.18
C SER A 713 -5.98 15.94 22.40
N THR A 714 -6.51 15.03 21.58
CA THR A 714 -6.20 13.59 21.66
C THR A 714 -4.94 13.19 20.91
N GLY A 715 -4.45 14.07 20.04
CA GLY A 715 -3.31 13.85 19.17
C GLY A 715 -2.00 13.69 19.94
N ARG A 716 -1.16 12.76 19.49
CA ARG A 716 0.15 12.47 20.08
C ARG A 716 1.21 12.36 19.00
N VAL A 717 2.31 13.10 19.14
CA VAL A 717 3.51 12.96 18.30
C VAL A 717 4.66 12.59 19.21
N ASN A 718 5.24 11.40 19.04
CA ASN A 718 6.35 10.94 19.86
C ASN A 718 7.55 10.56 18.99
N SER A 719 8.76 10.82 19.47
CA SER A 719 10.00 10.31 18.89
C SER A 719 10.99 10.00 20.00
N THR A 720 11.80 8.95 19.86
CA THR A 720 12.96 8.76 20.75
C THR A 720 14.15 9.64 20.37
N ASP A 721 14.13 10.25 19.18
CA ASP A 721 15.11 11.25 18.71
C ASP A 721 14.45 12.63 18.58
N ASN A 722 14.53 13.29 17.42
CA ASN A 722 14.03 14.64 17.24
C ASN A 722 12.61 14.66 16.63
N ILE A 723 11.84 15.70 16.97
CA ILE A 723 10.60 16.04 16.29
C ILE A 723 10.78 17.40 15.60
N ASN A 724 10.59 17.45 14.28
CA ASN A 724 10.68 18.67 13.48
C ASN A 724 9.29 18.99 12.89
N ILE A 725 8.77 20.19 13.16
CA ILE A 725 7.48 20.68 12.67
C ILE A 725 7.72 21.92 11.83
N THR A 726 7.39 21.87 10.54
CA THR A 726 7.56 23.00 9.62
C THR A 726 6.22 23.38 9.02
N ASN A 727 5.80 24.62 9.19
CA ASN A 727 4.60 25.15 8.56
C ASN A 727 4.88 26.48 7.83
N THR A 728 4.51 26.56 6.55
CA THR A 728 4.54 27.83 5.79
C THR A 728 3.15 28.37 5.46
N GLY A 729 2.11 27.62 5.83
CA GLY A 729 0.73 27.93 5.53
C GLY A 729 0.07 28.88 6.53
N LYS A 730 -1.05 29.47 6.14
CA LYS A 730 -1.73 30.55 6.90
C LYS A 730 -2.42 30.07 8.19
N GLY A 731 -2.61 28.76 8.38
CA GLY A 731 -3.28 28.19 9.54
C GLY A 731 -2.39 28.03 10.78
N GLY A 732 -1.07 28.22 10.64
CA GLY A 732 -0.12 28.14 11.75
C GLY A 732 0.11 26.71 12.26
N VAL A 733 0.70 26.63 13.45
CA VAL A 733 0.89 25.38 14.20
C VAL A 733 0.07 25.47 15.49
N ASN A 734 -0.92 24.60 15.64
CA ASN A 734 -1.83 24.58 16.80
C ASN A 734 -1.61 23.29 17.59
N VAL A 735 -1.04 23.40 18.80
CA VAL A 735 -0.65 22.28 19.66
C VAL A 735 -1.58 22.18 20.87
N GLN A 736 -2.65 21.41 20.71
CA GLN A 736 -3.60 21.06 21.79
C GLN A 736 -3.32 19.66 22.35
N GLY A 737 -2.73 18.78 21.55
CA GLY A 737 -2.23 17.46 21.98
C GLY A 737 -0.81 17.51 22.54
N LEU A 738 -0.14 16.35 22.61
CA LEU A 738 1.21 16.24 23.20
C LEU A 738 2.27 15.91 22.15
N VAL A 739 3.40 16.61 22.21
CA VAL A 739 4.61 16.41 21.42
C VAL A 739 5.74 16.01 22.37
N ASN A 740 6.28 14.79 22.22
CA ASN A 740 7.31 14.24 23.11
C ASN A 740 8.52 13.72 22.33
N ALA A 741 9.64 14.41 22.40
CA ALA A 741 10.90 14.00 21.78
C ALA A 741 11.92 13.54 22.83
N GLY A 742 12.63 12.44 22.56
CA GLY A 742 13.75 11.98 23.38
C GLY A 742 14.99 12.88 23.26
N LYS A 743 15.12 13.62 22.16
CA LYS A 743 16.15 14.65 21.96
C LYS A 743 15.50 16.03 21.81
N ASN A 744 15.49 16.61 20.61
CA ASN A 744 15.05 17.99 20.41
C ASN A 744 13.65 18.08 19.80
N VAL A 745 12.93 19.17 20.11
CA VAL A 745 11.75 19.59 19.34
C VAL A 745 12.07 20.88 18.61
N LYS A 746 11.89 20.89 17.28
CA LYS A 746 12.03 22.09 16.45
C LYS A 746 10.71 22.46 15.80
N ILE A 747 10.29 23.71 15.91
CA ILE A 747 9.13 24.27 15.21
C ILE A 747 9.57 25.46 14.36
N ASP A 748 9.45 25.34 13.05
CA ASP A 748 9.71 26.41 12.08
C ASP A 748 8.38 26.84 11.42
N ASN A 749 7.85 28.00 11.79
CA ASN A 749 6.54 28.48 11.33
C ASN A 749 6.61 29.84 10.62
N LYS A 750 5.77 30.05 9.60
CA LYS A 750 5.68 31.32 8.85
C LYS A 750 4.24 31.77 8.62
N ASN A 751 4.04 33.08 8.49
CA ASN A 751 2.79 33.74 8.06
C ASN A 751 1.57 33.51 8.96
N SER A 752 1.77 33.00 10.17
CA SER A 752 0.71 32.70 11.14
C SER A 752 1.32 32.42 12.51
N ASN A 753 0.51 32.08 13.50
CA ASN A 753 0.95 31.86 14.88
C ASN A 753 1.32 30.39 15.16
N VAL A 754 2.16 30.20 16.19
CA VAL A 754 2.26 28.94 16.93
C VAL A 754 1.43 29.09 18.20
N THR A 755 0.34 28.33 18.34
CA THR A 755 -0.55 28.40 19.52
C THR A 755 -0.47 27.10 20.30
N ILE A 756 -0.23 27.18 21.62
CA ILE A 756 0.04 25.99 22.46
C ILE A 756 -0.90 26.01 23.66
N GLY A 757 -1.54 24.87 23.92
CA GLY A 757 -2.41 24.66 25.07
C GLY A 757 -3.84 24.29 24.68
N ASP A 758 -4.59 23.77 25.65
CA ASP A 758 -6.02 23.49 25.56
C ASP A 758 -6.67 23.37 26.94
N LYS A 759 -8.00 23.25 26.96
CA LYS A 759 -8.79 23.14 28.20
C LYS A 759 -8.95 21.71 28.74
N THR A 760 -8.20 20.72 28.21
CA THR A 760 -8.29 19.33 28.69
C THR A 760 -7.42 19.12 29.93
N GLU A 761 -7.08 17.89 30.29
CA GLU A 761 -6.12 17.58 31.35
C GLU A 761 -4.66 17.58 30.87
N ASN A 762 -4.43 17.73 29.56
CA ASN A 762 -3.08 17.78 28.99
C ASN A 762 -2.24 18.88 29.66
N ASN A 763 -0.95 18.58 29.85
CA ASN A 763 0.06 19.48 30.40
C ASN A 763 1.43 19.06 29.83
N ASN A 764 2.42 19.95 29.80
CA ASN A 764 3.70 19.73 29.09
C ASN A 764 3.48 19.41 27.60
N TYR A 765 2.74 20.29 26.91
CA TYR A 765 2.31 20.09 25.52
C TYR A 765 3.46 19.81 24.57
N ILE A 766 4.61 20.44 24.80
CA ILE A 766 5.86 20.15 24.10
C ILE A 766 6.93 19.75 25.12
N THR A 767 7.40 18.51 25.02
CA THR A 767 8.44 17.95 25.88
C THR A 767 9.64 17.49 25.05
N ALA A 768 10.85 17.88 25.47
CA ALA A 768 12.12 17.50 24.84
C ALA A 768 13.13 17.00 25.89
N GLY A 769 13.82 15.90 25.57
CA GLY A 769 14.95 15.40 26.39
C GLY A 769 16.22 16.23 26.28
N ASN A 770 16.32 17.11 25.28
CA ASN A 770 17.38 18.13 25.13
C ASN A 770 16.74 19.51 24.94
N ASN A 771 16.77 20.06 23.72
CA ASN A 771 16.39 21.45 23.45
C ASN A 771 14.99 21.57 22.83
N ILE A 772 14.35 22.72 23.05
CA ILE A 772 13.19 23.18 22.29
C ILE A 772 13.58 24.43 21.49
N ASP A 773 13.42 24.38 20.17
CA ASP A 773 13.71 25.48 19.26
C ASP A 773 12.43 25.89 18.51
N ILE A 774 11.93 27.11 18.73
CA ILE A 774 10.73 27.63 18.05
C ILE A 774 11.10 28.90 17.29
N THR A 775 10.97 28.86 15.97
CA THR A 775 11.18 30.00 15.07
C THR A 775 9.88 30.38 14.38
N VAL A 776 9.47 31.64 14.51
CA VAL A 776 8.27 32.18 13.85
C VAL A 776 8.62 33.43 13.05
N ASN A 777 8.23 33.48 11.78
CA ASN A 777 8.37 34.65 10.93
C ASN A 777 7.00 35.14 10.46
N ASN A 778 6.67 36.41 10.72
CA ASN A 778 5.37 37.01 10.45
C ASN A 778 4.25 36.28 11.19
N GLY A 779 4.28 36.37 12.52
CA GLY A 779 3.39 35.67 13.44
C GLY A 779 3.98 35.59 14.84
N SER A 780 3.22 35.04 15.79
CA SER A 780 3.55 35.03 17.22
C SER A 780 3.59 33.62 17.80
N ILE A 781 4.26 33.45 18.95
CA ILE A 781 4.13 32.26 19.81
C ILE A 781 3.12 32.61 20.91
N LEU A 782 2.02 31.87 21.00
CA LEU A 782 0.88 32.22 21.85
C LEU A 782 0.47 31.06 22.76
N ASN A 783 0.04 31.40 23.97
CA ASN A 783 -0.70 30.53 24.85
C ASN A 783 -2.17 30.47 24.38
N TYR A 784 -2.79 29.28 24.42
CA TYR A 784 -4.20 29.08 24.11
C TYR A 784 -5.17 29.76 25.10
N GLY A 785 -4.67 30.28 26.21
CA GLY A 785 -5.47 30.89 27.28
C GLY A 785 -5.57 30.00 28.51
N VAL A 786 -4.49 29.33 28.91
CA VAL A 786 -4.48 28.37 30.02
C VAL A 786 -3.28 28.55 30.96
N GLU A 787 -3.52 28.33 32.25
CA GLU A 787 -2.50 28.31 33.30
C GLU A 787 -1.94 26.89 33.45
N LYS A 788 -1.08 26.52 32.50
CA LYS A 788 -0.44 25.19 32.41
C LYS A 788 0.98 25.32 31.91
N VAL A 789 1.81 24.33 32.18
CA VAL A 789 3.15 24.22 31.60
C VAL A 789 3.00 23.85 30.13
N LEU A 790 3.38 24.77 29.25
CA LEU A 790 3.29 24.58 27.81
C LEU A 790 4.51 23.83 27.27
N LEU A 791 5.69 24.20 27.77
CA LEU A 791 6.99 23.71 27.29
C LEU A 791 7.78 23.08 28.43
N LYS A 792 8.41 21.93 28.17
CA LYS A 792 9.32 21.26 29.11
C LYS A 792 10.58 20.76 28.41
N ALA A 793 11.75 21.17 28.88
CA ALA A 793 13.03 20.77 28.31
C ALA A 793 14.06 20.44 29.39
N ASP A 794 14.82 19.37 29.18
CA ASP A 794 15.94 19.00 30.06
C ASP A 794 17.21 19.83 29.78
N ASN A 795 17.27 20.53 28.65
CA ASN A 795 18.33 21.49 28.33
C ASN A 795 17.71 22.83 27.86
N ASP A 796 18.11 23.39 26.71
CA ASP A 796 17.85 24.80 26.39
C ASP A 796 16.49 25.05 25.71
N LEU A 797 15.95 26.26 25.88
CA LEU A 797 14.80 26.79 25.14
C LEU A 797 15.23 27.99 24.30
N ASN A 798 15.02 27.92 22.98
CA ASN A 798 15.28 29.02 22.05
C ASN A 798 13.99 29.43 21.33
N MET A 799 13.58 30.69 21.49
CA MET A 799 12.40 31.26 20.83
C MET A 799 12.80 32.47 19.98
N ASN A 800 12.64 32.38 18.67
CA ASN A 800 13.02 33.44 17.73
C ASN A 800 11.80 33.89 16.92
N VAL A 801 11.32 35.10 17.16
CA VAL A 801 10.16 35.67 16.48
C VAL A 801 10.55 36.93 15.70
N THR A 802 10.14 36.98 14.44
CA THR A 802 10.23 38.18 13.59
C THR A 802 8.82 38.61 13.22
N ASP A 803 8.54 39.90 13.39
CA ASP A 803 7.22 40.50 13.15
C ASP A 803 6.08 39.84 13.94
N GLY A 804 6.28 39.69 15.26
CA GLY A 804 5.27 39.19 16.18
C GLY A 804 5.80 39.01 17.60
N THR A 805 4.95 38.52 18.50
CA THR A 805 5.23 38.48 19.94
C THR A 805 5.49 37.06 20.46
N ILE A 806 6.07 36.97 21.65
CA ILE A 806 6.13 35.75 22.45
C ILE A 806 5.22 35.99 23.66
N GLY A 807 4.08 35.31 23.68
CA GLY A 807 2.97 35.63 24.59
C GLY A 807 2.26 36.94 24.20
N LEU A 808 1.30 37.33 25.04
CA LEU A 808 0.56 38.59 24.91
C LEU A 808 0.91 39.54 26.05
N GLY A 809 0.89 40.84 25.76
CA GLY A 809 1.12 41.88 26.76
C GLY A 809 0.12 41.84 27.91
N VAL A 810 0.62 42.17 29.10
CA VAL A 810 -0.18 42.46 30.29
C VAL A 810 0.12 43.88 30.75
N GLN A 811 -0.77 44.45 31.55
CA GLN A 811 -0.60 45.75 32.16
C GLN A 811 -1.51 45.84 33.39
N GLN A 812 -0.95 46.24 34.51
CA GLN A 812 -1.68 46.49 35.74
C GLN A 812 -2.59 47.72 35.60
N ASN A 813 -3.81 47.63 36.14
CA ASN A 813 -4.85 48.66 36.01
C ASN A 813 -4.45 50.04 36.55
N ALA A 814 -3.67 50.09 37.65
CA ALA A 814 -3.28 51.32 38.32
C ALA A 814 -2.03 51.99 37.70
N CYS A 815 -1.35 51.35 36.74
CA CYS A 815 -0.21 51.93 36.04
C CYS A 815 -0.69 52.96 35.00
N ASN A 816 -0.74 54.24 35.39
CA ASN A 816 -1.11 55.35 34.50
C ASN A 816 0.09 55.83 33.65
N GLY A 817 0.22 55.34 32.42
CA GLY A 817 1.24 55.79 31.46
C GLY A 817 1.70 54.66 30.54
N SER A 818 2.33 54.99 29.41
CA SER A 818 2.72 54.03 28.35
C SER A 818 3.91 53.12 28.71
N GLY A 819 4.46 53.19 29.94
CA GLY A 819 5.76 52.63 30.27
C GLY A 819 5.84 51.48 31.28
N CYS A 820 5.03 51.47 32.34
CA CYS A 820 5.11 50.44 33.40
C CYS A 820 4.16 49.26 33.08
N THR A 821 4.59 48.04 33.38
CA THR A 821 3.75 46.83 33.31
C THR A 821 3.07 46.56 34.65
N GLY A 822 3.75 46.89 35.74
CA GLY A 822 3.30 46.68 37.12
C GLY A 822 3.78 45.37 37.73
N ILE A 823 3.94 45.39 39.05
CA ILE A 823 4.30 44.26 39.93
C ILE A 823 3.30 44.06 41.07
N GLY A 824 2.12 44.68 40.98
CA GLY A 824 1.06 44.54 41.97
C GLY A 824 0.35 43.17 41.93
N PRO A 825 -0.78 43.02 42.63
CA PRO A 825 -1.51 41.75 42.70
C PRO A 825 -1.92 41.21 41.33
N LYS A 826 -1.85 39.88 41.14
CA LYS A 826 -2.29 39.20 39.91
C LYS A 826 -3.70 39.64 39.47
N ALA A 827 -4.61 39.80 40.44
CA ALA A 827 -6.00 40.21 40.21
C ALA A 827 -6.16 41.61 39.56
N ASP A 828 -5.14 42.48 39.69
CA ASP A 828 -5.14 43.82 39.11
C ASP A 828 -4.52 43.87 37.71
N GLY A 829 -4.20 42.70 37.13
CA GLY A 829 -3.71 42.57 35.76
C GLY A 829 -2.20 42.66 35.61
N SER A 830 -1.43 42.67 36.70
CA SER A 830 0.04 42.67 36.67
C SER A 830 0.61 41.42 36.00
N ARG A 831 -0.04 40.27 36.19
CA ARG A 831 0.27 38.98 35.56
C ARG A 831 -1.00 38.27 35.15
N ASP A 832 -0.91 37.54 34.03
CA ASP A 832 -1.98 36.72 33.48
C ASP A 832 -1.33 35.52 32.79
N PHE A 833 -1.29 34.38 33.48
CA PHE A 833 -0.59 33.19 32.99
C PHE A 833 -1.28 32.54 31.79
N THR A 834 -2.49 32.98 31.46
CA THR A 834 -3.17 32.59 30.22
C THR A 834 -2.59 33.31 28.99
N LYS A 835 -1.80 34.36 29.19
CA LYS A 835 -1.16 35.16 28.13
C LYS A 835 0.34 34.93 27.99
N SER A 836 1.01 34.44 29.03
CA SER A 836 2.44 34.12 29.00
C SER A 836 2.71 32.75 28.40
N ILE A 837 3.93 32.58 27.88
CA ILE A 837 4.48 31.25 27.60
C ILE A 837 5.03 30.68 28.90
N ASN A 838 4.29 29.74 29.47
CA ASN A 838 4.64 29.08 30.73
C ASN A 838 5.49 27.84 30.44
N ALA A 839 6.65 27.71 31.07
CA ALA A 839 7.57 26.63 30.79
C ALA A 839 8.33 26.14 32.03
N ASN A 840 8.80 24.90 31.96
CA ASN A 840 9.70 24.29 32.94
C ASN A 840 10.98 23.87 32.21
N ILE A 841 12.02 24.68 32.31
CA ILE A 841 13.25 24.55 31.52
C ILE A 841 14.43 24.39 32.48
N LYS A 842 15.21 23.33 32.30
CA LYS A 842 16.41 23.09 33.13
C LYS A 842 17.66 23.80 32.61
N GLY A 843 17.79 23.93 31.30
CA GLY A 843 18.91 24.62 30.65
C GLY A 843 18.66 26.12 30.50
N LYS A 844 19.33 26.73 29.53
CA LYS A 844 19.29 28.16 29.25
C LYS A 844 18.05 28.57 28.47
N VAL A 845 17.60 29.80 28.67
CA VAL A 845 16.48 30.41 27.94
C VAL A 845 16.99 31.56 27.08
N ASN A 846 16.75 31.45 25.78
CA ASN A 846 16.96 32.50 24.78
C ASN A 846 15.62 32.86 24.13
N ALA A 847 15.30 34.15 24.09
CA ALA A 847 14.07 34.62 23.45
C ALA A 847 14.30 35.94 22.73
N THR A 848 13.87 36.06 21.48
CA THR A 848 14.03 37.30 20.71
C THR A 848 12.76 37.64 19.94
N THR A 849 12.32 38.90 20.00
CA THR A 849 11.33 39.47 19.08
C THR A 849 11.93 40.63 18.32
N THR A 850 11.86 40.60 16.99
CA THR A 850 12.40 41.65 16.13
C THR A 850 11.35 42.20 15.18
N ALA A 851 11.38 43.51 14.92
CA ALA A 851 10.61 44.12 13.84
C ALA A 851 11.47 44.15 12.56
N SER A 852 11.04 43.47 11.49
CA SER A 852 11.77 43.45 10.21
C SER A 852 11.64 44.78 9.45
N THR A 853 10.55 45.50 9.68
CA THR A 853 10.30 46.85 9.16
C THR A 853 9.69 47.71 10.25
N LYS A 854 10.22 48.93 10.42
CA LYS A 854 9.78 49.87 11.47
C LYS A 854 8.31 50.33 11.34
N ASP A 855 7.68 50.08 10.20
CA ASP A 855 6.36 50.61 9.84
C ASP A 855 5.23 49.55 9.87
N ALA A 856 5.53 48.24 9.84
CA ALA A 856 4.49 47.19 9.71
C ALA A 856 3.88 46.76 11.04
N ILE A 857 4.64 46.87 12.13
CA ILE A 857 4.19 46.62 13.49
C ILE A 857 4.74 47.74 14.34
N LYS A 858 3.86 48.37 15.11
CA LYS A 858 4.22 49.29 16.17
C LYS A 858 5.13 48.55 17.14
N PRO A 859 6.43 48.89 17.25
CA PRO A 859 7.31 48.06 18.05
C PRO A 859 6.95 48.13 19.56
N GLU A 860 6.14 49.11 20.00
CA GLU A 860 5.50 49.11 21.32
C GLU A 860 4.54 47.93 21.58
N ASP A 861 4.04 47.29 20.51
CA ASP A 861 3.15 46.14 20.56
C ASP A 861 3.94 44.81 20.64
N LEU A 862 5.26 44.83 20.44
CA LEU A 862 6.09 43.64 20.58
C LEU A 862 6.36 43.33 22.05
N VAL A 863 6.13 42.08 22.45
CA VAL A 863 6.25 41.65 23.85
C VAL A 863 6.92 40.27 23.91
N ILE A 864 7.81 40.09 24.88
CA ILE A 864 8.16 38.77 25.43
C ILE A 864 7.50 38.66 26.80
N ASN A 865 6.49 37.82 26.92
CA ASN A 865 5.83 37.47 28.17
C ASN A 865 6.07 35.98 28.46
N TYR A 866 7.01 35.70 29.36
CA TYR A 866 7.50 34.36 29.67
C TYR A 866 7.47 34.10 31.17
N ALA A 867 6.99 32.91 31.55
CA ALA A 867 6.94 32.47 32.92
C ALA A 867 7.66 31.12 33.09
N ALA A 868 8.64 31.08 33.99
CA ALA A 868 9.21 29.82 34.46
C ALA A 868 8.36 29.31 35.62
N ILE A 869 7.77 28.13 35.47
CA ILE A 869 6.88 27.51 36.46
C ILE A 869 7.53 26.24 36.99
N ASP A 870 7.70 26.18 38.31
CA ASP A 870 8.35 25.08 39.02
C ASP A 870 9.80 24.83 38.51
N SER A 871 10.49 25.91 38.10
CA SER A 871 11.90 25.89 37.69
C SER A 871 12.55 27.26 37.85
N ASP A 872 13.88 27.27 38.00
CA ASP A 872 14.65 28.50 37.81
C ASP A 872 14.52 29.01 36.37
N MET A 873 14.77 30.30 36.17
CA MET A 873 14.93 30.91 34.85
C MET A 873 16.41 31.20 34.62
N ASN A 874 17.10 30.28 33.93
CA ASN A 874 18.49 30.46 33.51
C ASN A 874 18.52 31.34 32.26
N ILE A 875 18.68 32.65 32.43
CA ILE A 875 18.59 33.62 31.34
C ILE A 875 19.95 33.69 30.64
N ASP A 876 19.98 33.41 29.34
CA ASP A 876 21.14 33.64 28.49
C ASP A 876 21.00 35.01 27.84
N ASN A 877 20.07 35.15 26.89
CA ASN A 877 19.73 36.42 26.25
C ASN A 877 18.24 36.49 25.87
N ILE A 878 17.50 37.40 26.50
CA ILE A 878 16.10 37.73 26.22
C ILE A 878 16.02 39.17 25.70
N LYS A 879 15.61 39.34 24.45
CA LYS A 879 15.57 40.63 23.77
C LYS A 879 14.23 40.89 23.08
N ALA A 880 13.57 41.98 23.45
CA ALA A 880 12.40 42.47 22.71
C ALA A 880 12.68 43.85 22.10
N ASP A 881 12.36 44.03 20.82
CA ASP A 881 12.13 45.36 20.22
C ASP A 881 10.79 45.96 20.72
N GLY A 882 10.55 45.90 22.03
CA GLY A 882 9.29 46.17 22.72
C GLY A 882 9.43 45.85 24.21
N ARG A 883 8.41 45.28 24.89
CA ARG A 883 8.45 45.01 26.35
C ARG A 883 8.94 43.59 26.69
N VAL A 884 9.66 43.45 27.80
CA VAL A 884 10.03 42.15 28.39
C VAL A 884 9.34 42.01 29.74
N ILE A 885 8.57 40.93 29.91
CA ILE A 885 7.77 40.60 31.10
C ILE A 885 8.13 39.18 31.50
N LEU A 886 8.85 39.03 32.60
CA LEU A 886 9.35 37.75 33.10
C LEU A 886 8.81 37.46 34.49
N THR A 887 8.45 36.21 34.71
CA THR A 887 7.95 35.72 36.00
C THR A 887 8.61 34.39 36.33
N VAL A 888 9.05 34.23 37.58
CA VAL A 888 9.49 32.97 38.15
C VAL A 888 8.57 32.65 39.32
N ASP A 889 7.89 31.52 39.25
CA ASP A 889 6.89 31.11 40.23
C ASP A 889 6.80 29.58 40.32
N ASP A 890 6.20 29.05 41.37
CA ASP A 890 5.95 27.62 41.52
C ASP A 890 4.51 27.21 41.18
N ASP A 891 3.53 28.10 41.37
CA ASP A 891 2.11 27.75 41.27
C ASP A 891 1.19 28.81 40.62
N TYR A 892 1.71 29.61 39.68
CA TYR A 892 0.95 30.65 38.97
C TYR A 892 0.33 31.72 39.90
N GLY A 893 0.90 31.92 41.09
CA GLY A 893 0.49 32.91 42.06
C GLY A 893 -0.72 32.50 42.90
N ASP A 894 -1.00 31.19 43.03
CA ASP A 894 -2.15 30.68 43.78
C ASP A 894 -1.90 30.70 45.29
N THR A 895 -0.71 30.31 45.76
CA THR A 895 -0.39 30.25 47.20
C THR A 895 0.82 31.07 47.61
N ASN A 896 1.71 31.46 46.69
CA ASN A 896 2.89 32.31 46.95
C ASN A 896 3.77 31.86 48.14
N THR A 897 3.72 30.59 48.52
CA THR A 897 4.39 30.05 49.74
C THR A 897 5.15 28.75 49.52
N GLY A 898 5.18 28.23 48.29
CA GLY A 898 5.86 26.99 47.98
C GLY A 898 7.35 27.18 47.68
N LYS A 899 7.88 26.38 46.75
CA LYS A 899 9.32 26.33 46.52
C LYS A 899 9.79 27.57 45.77
N ARG A 900 10.84 28.21 46.28
CA ARG A 900 11.46 29.37 45.63
C ARG A 900 12.38 28.96 44.48
N TYR A 901 12.32 29.76 43.44
CA TYR A 901 13.08 29.65 42.21
C TYR A 901 13.62 31.03 41.82
N ASN A 902 14.69 31.07 41.06
CA ASN A 902 15.48 32.28 40.84
C ASN A 902 15.54 32.68 39.35
N MET A 903 15.76 33.97 39.08
CA MET A 903 16.25 34.44 37.78
C MET A 903 17.78 34.48 37.81
N ILE A 904 18.44 33.67 36.99
CA ILE A 904 19.88 33.43 37.05
C ILE A 904 20.55 33.96 35.78
N ASN A 905 21.64 34.71 35.94
CA ASN A 905 22.50 35.09 34.82
C ASN A 905 23.33 33.88 34.35
N THR A 906 23.05 33.39 33.16
CA THR A 906 23.78 32.28 32.51
C THR A 906 24.30 32.65 31.12
N SER A 907 24.51 33.95 30.88
CA SER A 907 24.92 34.50 29.58
C SER A 907 26.10 33.74 28.99
N SER A 908 25.94 33.31 27.74
CA SER A 908 26.99 32.71 26.91
C SER A 908 27.84 33.76 26.19
N ASP A 909 27.32 34.99 26.10
CA ASP A 909 27.90 36.10 25.35
C ASP A 909 27.92 37.35 26.24
N PRO A 910 29.06 37.69 26.87
CA PRO A 910 29.14 38.81 27.80
C PRO A 910 28.93 40.18 27.12
N THR A 911 28.84 40.23 25.79
CA THR A 911 28.53 41.46 25.04
C THR A 911 27.03 41.69 24.88
N LYS A 912 26.20 40.74 25.30
CA LYS A 912 24.73 40.82 25.28
C LYS A 912 24.17 40.79 26.69
N ALA A 913 23.23 41.67 26.96
CA ALA A 913 22.54 41.70 28.24
C ALA A 913 21.65 40.46 28.38
N ASN A 914 21.49 39.96 29.60
CA ASN A 914 20.52 38.89 29.85
C ASN A 914 19.11 39.34 29.47
N VAL A 915 18.77 40.60 29.75
CA VAL A 915 17.46 41.18 29.44
C VAL A 915 17.61 42.52 28.72
N GLU A 916 17.14 42.61 27.48
CA GLU A 916 17.08 43.84 26.69
C GLU A 916 15.64 44.14 26.27
N GLY A 917 15.14 45.34 26.59
CA GLY A 917 13.77 45.74 26.27
C GLY A 917 13.55 47.24 26.38
N TRP A 918 12.38 47.70 25.97
CA TRP A 918 11.91 49.07 26.11
C TRP A 918 11.47 49.33 27.55
N GLY A 919 10.45 48.59 27.97
CA GLY A 919 10.07 48.40 29.37
C GLY A 919 10.41 46.99 29.83
N ILE A 920 10.79 46.85 31.10
CA ILE A 920 11.25 45.58 31.68
C ILE A 920 10.46 45.32 32.97
N SER A 921 9.79 44.19 33.08
CA SER A 921 9.08 43.79 34.31
C SER A 921 9.53 42.41 34.75
N LEU A 922 10.12 42.31 35.94
CA LEU A 922 10.68 41.09 36.50
C LEU A 922 10.01 40.79 37.84
N ILE A 923 9.48 39.57 38.00
CA ILE A 923 8.95 39.06 39.26
C ILE A 923 9.59 37.70 39.54
N SER A 924 10.22 37.51 40.71
CA SER A 924 10.81 36.25 41.13
C SER A 924 10.38 35.86 42.53
N ASN A 925 9.88 34.64 42.72
CA ASN A 925 9.54 34.14 44.06
C ASN A 925 10.77 33.79 44.92
N GLY A 926 11.97 33.85 44.34
CA GLY A 926 13.29 33.81 45.00
C GLY A 926 14.13 35.05 44.67
N ASP A 927 15.37 34.86 44.21
CA ASP A 927 16.33 35.90 43.84
C ASP A 927 16.19 36.36 42.38
N ILE A 928 16.63 37.58 42.10
CA ILE A 928 16.92 38.09 40.76
C ILE A 928 18.41 38.40 40.67
N GLY A 929 19.16 37.55 39.96
CA GLY A 929 20.62 37.60 39.89
C GLY A 929 21.28 37.11 41.18
N ALA A 930 22.62 37.10 41.19
CA ALA A 930 23.42 36.79 42.36
C ALA A 930 24.45 37.91 42.60
N LYS A 931 24.88 38.11 43.85
CA LYS A 931 25.83 39.17 44.22
C LYS A 931 27.11 39.15 43.37
N ASP A 932 27.69 37.97 43.19
CA ASP A 932 28.92 37.77 42.39
C ASP A 932 28.67 37.63 40.88
N ASN A 933 27.41 37.49 40.46
CA ASN A 933 27.02 37.32 39.07
C ASN A 933 25.65 37.98 38.82
N LYS A 934 25.66 39.31 38.82
CA LYS A 934 24.46 40.15 38.69
C LYS A 934 23.75 39.88 37.37
N LEU A 935 22.42 39.97 37.36
CA LEU A 935 21.64 39.91 36.14
C LEU A 935 21.88 41.18 35.31
N THR A 936 22.34 41.01 34.08
CA THR A 936 22.64 42.14 33.20
C THR A 936 21.41 42.60 32.43
N PHE A 937 21.23 43.92 32.27
CA PHE A 937 20.09 44.47 31.55
C PHE A 937 20.43 45.67 30.66
N ASN A 938 19.60 45.90 29.64
CA ASN A 938 19.63 47.06 28.76
C ASN A 938 18.22 47.63 28.58
N GLN A 939 17.97 48.83 29.11
CA GLN A 939 16.71 49.54 28.90
C GLN A 939 16.86 50.53 27.75
N THR A 940 16.30 50.16 26.60
CA THR A 940 16.61 50.80 25.31
C THR A 940 15.81 52.08 25.02
N LYS A 941 14.68 52.27 25.72
CA LYS A 941 13.67 53.28 25.41
C LYS A 941 13.14 54.05 26.63
N ALA A 942 13.94 54.16 27.69
CA ALA A 942 13.56 54.87 28.92
C ALA A 942 13.18 56.35 28.68
N ALA A 943 13.90 57.02 27.78
CA ALA A 943 13.61 58.41 27.38
C ALA A 943 12.21 58.58 26.75
N ASP A 944 11.72 57.54 26.07
CA ASP A 944 10.41 57.53 25.41
C ASP A 944 9.26 57.20 26.39
N GLY A 945 9.55 57.16 27.70
CA GLY A 945 8.57 56.99 28.77
C GLY A 945 8.41 55.55 29.25
N TYR A 946 9.20 54.61 28.74
CA TYR A 946 9.22 53.22 29.22
C TYR A 946 10.00 53.09 30.53
N SER A 947 9.60 52.16 31.37
CA SER A 947 10.12 52.01 32.72
C SER A 947 10.31 50.55 33.11
N MET A 948 10.95 50.35 34.26
CA MET A 948 11.23 49.05 34.83
C MET A 948 10.41 48.83 36.10
N ASP A 949 9.90 47.61 36.27
CA ASP A 949 9.30 47.12 37.51
C ASP A 949 10.04 45.83 37.94
N VAL A 950 10.53 45.77 39.18
CA VAL A 950 11.29 44.62 39.69
C VAL A 950 10.80 44.23 41.07
N LEU A 951 10.43 42.96 41.24
CA LEU A 951 9.99 42.40 42.51
C LEU A 951 10.67 41.06 42.76
N ALA A 952 11.29 40.92 43.91
CA ALA A 952 11.81 39.64 44.40
C ALA A 952 11.32 39.39 45.83
N ASN A 953 11.04 38.13 46.17
CA ASN A 953 10.88 37.79 47.59
C ASN A 953 12.22 37.93 48.33
N GLN A 954 13.33 37.55 47.68
CA GLN A 954 14.66 37.60 48.28
C GLN A 954 15.45 38.78 47.71
N ASN A 955 16.57 38.55 47.05
CA ASN A 955 17.51 39.60 46.67
C ASN A 955 17.32 40.07 45.22
N ILE A 956 17.72 41.31 44.95
CA ILE A 956 17.80 41.89 43.60
C ILE A 956 19.24 42.32 43.34
N TYR A 957 19.92 41.61 42.45
CA TYR A 957 21.29 41.86 42.02
C TYR A 957 21.34 42.09 40.51
N MET A 958 21.42 43.36 40.09
CA MET A 958 21.28 43.75 38.69
C MET A 958 22.36 44.73 38.23
N LYS A 959 22.72 44.69 36.94
CA LYS A 959 23.73 45.60 36.37
C LYS A 959 23.41 45.97 34.92
N GLY A 960 23.38 47.26 34.59
CA GLY A 960 23.31 47.70 33.20
C GLY A 960 24.49 47.13 32.42
N LEU A 961 24.32 46.64 31.20
CA LEU A 961 25.48 46.15 30.44
C LEU A 961 26.16 47.30 29.67
N ASP A 962 25.39 47.95 28.80
CA ASP A 962 25.89 48.87 27.79
C ASP A 962 25.82 50.35 28.22
N ASP A 963 26.92 51.09 28.05
CA ASP A 963 26.97 52.55 28.30
C ASP A 963 26.26 53.36 27.21
N LYS A 964 25.89 52.76 26.08
CA LYS A 964 25.23 53.50 24.98
C LYS A 964 23.82 54.01 25.33
N TYR A 965 23.22 53.50 26.40
CA TYR A 965 21.91 53.93 26.89
C TYR A 965 22.07 55.03 27.94
N THR A 966 21.42 56.17 27.70
CA THR A 966 21.66 57.41 28.46
C THR A 966 20.67 57.66 29.60
N GLU A 967 19.62 56.86 29.71
CA GLU A 967 18.56 57.04 30.71
C GLU A 967 18.04 55.69 31.19
N ASN A 968 17.75 55.59 32.48
CA ASN A 968 17.08 54.47 33.12
C ASN A 968 15.89 54.99 33.95
N LYS A 969 14.75 54.31 33.86
CA LYS A 969 13.54 54.62 34.63
C LYS A 969 13.02 53.39 35.34
N VAL A 970 12.75 53.51 36.63
CA VAL A 970 12.21 52.47 37.50
C VAL A 970 10.93 53.00 38.16
N CYS A 971 9.80 52.29 38.02
CA CYS A 971 8.56 52.61 38.74
C CYS A 971 8.64 52.03 40.16
N ASN A 972 8.84 50.73 40.28
CA ASN A 972 8.97 50.04 41.57
C ASN A 972 10.12 49.03 41.53
N MET A 973 10.95 49.01 42.57
CA MET A 973 11.98 47.99 42.80
C MET A 973 11.92 47.53 44.25
N ILE A 974 11.46 46.30 44.49
CA ILE A 974 11.09 45.82 45.83
C ILE A 974 11.73 44.45 46.08
N ALA A 975 12.54 44.35 47.14
CA ALA A 975 13.02 43.10 47.71
C ALA A 975 12.32 42.86 49.07
N ARG A 976 11.45 41.85 49.17
CA ARG A 976 10.59 41.70 50.37
C ARG A 976 11.34 41.24 51.63
N GLU A 977 12.42 40.46 51.45
CA GLU A 977 13.15 39.83 52.56
C GLU A 977 14.68 39.91 52.42
N GLY A 978 15.18 40.55 51.35
CA GLY A 978 16.60 40.51 50.98
C GLY A 978 17.16 41.87 50.58
N ASP A 979 18.37 41.85 50.02
CA ASP A 979 19.12 43.03 49.61
C ASP A 979 18.75 43.49 48.19
N ILE A 980 18.95 44.77 47.92
CA ILE A 980 19.04 45.31 46.55
C ILE A 980 20.47 45.78 46.32
N ASP A 981 21.13 45.29 45.28
CA ASP A 981 22.39 45.86 44.77
C ASP A 981 22.35 45.97 43.24
N VAL A 982 22.15 47.21 42.78
CA VAL A 982 21.91 47.53 41.37
C VAL A 982 22.84 48.62 40.83
N GLU A 983 23.37 48.37 39.63
CA GLU A 983 24.13 49.34 38.85
C GLU A 983 23.38 49.73 37.56
N PHE A 984 23.19 51.02 37.31
CA PHE A 984 22.53 51.56 36.12
C PHE A 984 23.54 52.16 35.14
N SER A 985 23.23 52.11 33.84
CA SER A 985 24.14 52.60 32.79
C SER A 985 23.99 54.08 32.49
N GLY A 986 22.80 54.66 32.66
CA GLY A 986 22.54 56.06 32.34
C GLY A 986 21.88 56.87 33.44
N ASN A 987 21.45 58.10 33.15
CA ASN A 987 20.75 58.95 34.10
C ASN A 987 19.54 58.21 34.67
N THR A 988 19.51 58.01 35.97
CA THR A 988 18.59 57.08 36.62
C THR A 988 17.53 57.83 37.39
N TYR A 989 16.28 57.49 37.11
CA TYR A 989 15.12 57.94 37.86
C TYR A 989 14.40 56.73 38.45
N ILE A 990 14.25 56.72 39.77
CA ILE A 990 13.57 55.69 40.53
C ILE A 990 12.40 56.33 41.27
N ASN A 991 11.18 55.88 40.99
CA ASN A 991 10.01 56.38 41.70
C ASN A 991 9.94 55.76 43.10
N ASN A 992 9.94 54.42 43.20
CA ASN A 992 9.92 53.73 44.48
C ASN A 992 10.97 52.62 44.54
N ILE A 993 11.70 52.54 45.65
CA ILE A 993 12.64 51.46 45.94
C ILE A 993 12.64 51.10 47.42
N THR A 994 12.53 49.81 47.76
CA THR A 994 12.64 49.33 49.14
C THR A 994 13.17 47.90 49.21
N ALA A 995 13.79 47.57 50.34
CA ALA A 995 14.34 46.27 50.67
C ALA A 995 14.17 46.07 52.19
N GLU A 996 13.99 44.84 52.65
CA GLU A 996 14.18 44.54 54.08
C GLU A 996 15.67 44.55 54.44
N GLY A 997 16.53 44.11 53.50
CA GLY A 997 17.97 44.12 53.66
C GLY A 997 18.62 45.47 53.33
N ASP A 998 19.87 45.40 52.87
CA ASP A 998 20.62 46.59 52.45
C ASP A 998 20.27 47.00 51.02
N ILE A 999 20.31 48.30 50.73
CA ILE A 999 20.16 48.86 49.37
C ILE A 999 21.48 49.46 48.93
N THR A 1000 21.97 49.04 47.77
CA THR A 1000 23.05 49.69 47.01
C THR A 1000 22.50 50.06 45.64
N ALA A 1001 22.48 51.35 45.31
CA ALA A 1001 22.06 51.83 44.00
C ALA A 1001 23.13 52.76 43.41
N ILE A 1002 23.73 52.31 42.32
CA ILE A 1002 24.84 53.01 41.65
C ILE A 1002 24.38 53.39 40.25
N THR A 1003 24.61 54.64 39.84
CA THR A 1003 24.47 55.04 38.44
C THR A 1003 25.81 55.48 37.85
N ARG A 1004 26.07 55.00 36.64
CA ARG A 1004 27.15 55.51 35.79
C ARG A 1004 26.79 56.83 35.12
N GLY A 1005 25.52 57.21 35.10
CA GLY A 1005 25.06 58.47 34.58
C GLY A 1005 25.42 59.66 35.46
N LYS A 1006 25.05 60.86 34.99
CA LYS A 1006 25.20 62.10 35.74
C LYS A 1006 24.27 62.12 36.96
N ASN A 1007 23.02 61.72 36.79
CA ASN A 1007 21.99 61.90 37.80
C ASN A 1007 21.46 60.56 38.33
N LEU A 1008 21.35 60.43 39.66
CA LEU A 1008 20.50 59.45 40.34
C LEU A 1008 19.42 60.22 41.11
N THR A 1009 18.16 60.06 40.73
CA THR A 1009 17.01 60.63 41.44
C THR A 1009 16.13 59.53 41.98
N ILE A 1010 15.86 59.55 43.28
CA ILE A 1010 14.94 58.64 43.96
C ILE A 1010 13.82 59.48 44.59
N ASN A 1011 12.57 59.23 44.20
CA ASN A 1011 11.45 59.92 44.84
C ASN A 1011 11.17 59.34 46.22
N ASN A 1012 10.98 58.03 46.31
CA ASN A 1012 10.60 57.35 47.54
C ASN A 1012 11.55 56.17 47.82
N LEU A 1013 12.36 56.31 48.86
CA LEU A 1013 13.29 55.30 49.36
C LEU A 1013 12.75 54.70 50.67
N GLY A 1014 12.61 53.38 50.73
CA GLY A 1014 12.04 52.65 51.86
C GLY A 1014 10.51 52.67 51.84
N HIS A 1015 9.91 53.83 52.12
CA HIS A 1015 8.45 53.98 52.04
C HIS A 1015 7.97 53.98 50.59
N ILE A 1016 6.92 53.21 50.27
CA ILE A 1016 6.38 53.08 48.91
C ILE A 1016 5.05 53.84 48.78
N GLU A 1017 5.08 54.99 48.10
CA GLU A 1017 3.88 55.78 47.77
C GLU A 1017 3.31 55.41 46.39
N ASP A 1018 2.96 54.13 46.22
CA ASP A 1018 2.28 53.66 45.01
C ASP A 1018 1.08 52.77 45.36
N PRO A 1019 -0.16 53.24 45.13
CA PRO A 1019 -1.36 52.48 45.48
C PRO A 1019 -1.53 51.21 44.63
N SER A 1020 -0.75 51.05 43.56
CA SER A 1020 -0.74 49.83 42.75
C SER A 1020 -0.01 48.67 43.44
N VAL A 1021 0.85 48.95 44.43
CA VAL A 1021 1.62 47.95 45.16
C VAL A 1021 1.47 48.07 46.67
N THR A 1022 0.60 48.96 47.16
CA THR A 1022 0.33 49.17 48.59
C THR A 1022 -1.17 49.01 48.84
N PRO A 1023 -1.63 48.11 49.75
CA PRO A 1023 -0.82 47.36 50.73
C PRO A 1023 -0.18 46.05 50.20
N ALA A 1024 -0.53 45.60 48.99
CA ALA A 1024 -0.11 44.30 48.48
C ALA A 1024 0.55 44.41 47.10
N ASP A 1025 1.59 43.60 46.89
CA ASP A 1025 2.22 43.36 45.59
C ASP A 1025 1.78 41.99 45.01
N TYR A 1026 2.44 41.50 43.96
CA TYR A 1026 2.13 40.20 43.35
C TYR A 1026 2.11 39.03 44.35
N PHE A 1027 3.02 39.03 45.33
CA PHE A 1027 3.12 37.97 46.33
C PHE A 1027 2.15 38.15 47.51
N GLY A 1028 1.35 39.22 47.51
CA GLY A 1028 0.39 39.57 48.56
C GLY A 1028 0.88 40.74 49.42
N GLU A 1029 0.32 40.85 50.62
CA GLU A 1029 0.78 41.85 51.59
C GLU A 1029 2.24 41.58 51.97
N ARG A 1030 3.05 42.64 52.04
CA ARG A 1030 4.45 42.52 52.46
C ARG A 1030 4.56 41.99 53.90
N PRO A 1031 5.65 41.30 54.26
CA PRO A 1031 5.93 40.95 55.64
C PRO A 1031 5.94 42.22 56.51
N ASP A 1032 5.55 42.05 57.77
CA ASP A 1032 5.63 43.13 58.77
C ASP A 1032 7.11 43.36 59.12
N GLY A 1033 7.66 44.51 58.74
CA GLY A 1033 9.10 44.81 58.89
C GLY A 1033 9.56 44.76 60.34
N TRP A 1034 8.87 45.42 61.26
CA TRP A 1034 9.20 45.30 62.68
C TRP A 1034 9.09 43.87 63.21
N ALA A 1035 8.16 43.07 62.71
CA ALA A 1035 8.09 41.65 63.05
C ALA A 1035 9.32 40.88 62.59
N ALA A 1036 9.91 41.24 61.45
CA ALA A 1036 11.03 40.57 60.81
C ALA A 1036 12.38 40.86 61.46
N ASP A 1037 12.75 42.12 61.71
CA ASP A 1037 14.09 42.48 62.22
C ASP A 1037 14.14 43.30 63.51
N LYS A 1038 12.99 43.83 63.97
CA LYS A 1038 12.85 44.65 65.19
C LYS A 1038 13.50 46.05 65.10
N GLY A 1039 13.68 46.62 63.91
CA GLY A 1039 14.25 47.96 63.78
C GLY A 1039 13.28 49.10 64.12
N TYR A 1040 12.73 49.77 63.12
CA TYR A 1040 11.92 50.97 63.23
C TYR A 1040 10.59 50.66 63.95
N ASP A 1041 10.37 51.28 65.10
CA ASP A 1041 9.35 50.89 66.07
C ASP A 1041 8.22 51.92 66.22
N LYS A 1042 8.14 52.92 65.35
CA LYS A 1042 7.10 53.96 65.41
C LYS A 1042 5.91 53.64 64.53
N GLU A 1043 4.71 53.88 65.04
CA GLU A 1043 3.43 53.52 64.41
C GLU A 1043 3.21 54.03 62.98
N ASP A 1044 3.97 55.03 62.51
CA ASP A 1044 3.82 55.61 61.17
C ASP A 1044 4.33 54.68 60.05
N TYR A 1045 5.44 53.97 60.28
CA TYR A 1045 6.06 53.08 59.29
C TYR A 1045 6.51 51.71 59.82
N MET A 1046 6.25 51.39 61.10
CA MET A 1046 6.70 50.14 61.77
C MET A 1046 6.33 48.85 61.04
N HIS A 1047 5.23 48.84 60.29
CA HIS A 1047 4.76 47.63 59.58
C HIS A 1047 5.29 47.52 58.15
N GLU A 1048 6.08 48.48 57.67
CA GLU A 1048 6.61 48.48 56.31
C GLU A 1048 7.94 47.75 56.21
N VAL A 1049 8.21 47.20 55.02
CA VAL A 1049 9.54 46.69 54.66
C VAL A 1049 10.45 47.88 54.42
N LEU A 1050 11.42 48.08 55.31
CA LEU A 1050 12.30 49.24 55.34
C LEU A 1050 13.77 48.81 55.29
N PRO A 1051 14.64 49.55 54.60
CA PRO A 1051 16.02 49.12 54.39
C PRO A 1051 16.91 49.35 55.62
N ASN A 1052 17.77 48.35 55.88
CA ASN A 1052 18.73 48.31 56.98
C ASN A 1052 19.90 49.30 56.79
N ASN A 1053 20.49 49.35 55.59
CA ASN A 1053 21.48 50.37 55.23
C ASN A 1053 21.32 50.72 53.76
N VAL A 1054 21.61 51.96 53.39
CA VAL A 1054 21.50 52.45 52.02
C VAL A 1054 22.78 53.12 51.57
N THR A 1055 23.34 52.65 50.45
CA THR A 1055 24.47 53.24 49.73
C THR A 1055 24.01 53.72 48.37
N LEU A 1056 24.12 55.01 48.08
CA LEU A 1056 23.75 55.61 46.80
C LEU A 1056 24.96 56.24 46.14
N LYS A 1057 25.21 55.95 44.86
CA LYS A 1057 26.32 56.57 44.12
C LYS A 1057 25.88 57.09 42.76
N ALA A 1058 26.22 58.33 42.43
CA ALA A 1058 26.23 58.82 41.06
C ALA A 1058 27.67 59.16 40.68
N LEU A 1059 28.16 58.57 39.59
CA LEU A 1059 29.59 58.64 39.26
C LEU A 1059 29.86 59.57 38.09
N ASP A 1060 28.90 59.78 37.19
CA ASP A 1060 29.10 60.50 35.92
C ASP A 1060 30.34 59.97 35.17
N ILE A 1061 30.31 58.69 34.80
CA ILE A 1061 31.39 58.03 34.04
C ILE A 1061 30.94 57.55 32.65
N ASN A 1062 29.63 57.55 32.37
CA ASN A 1062 29.12 57.26 31.05
C ASN A 1062 29.33 58.44 30.08
N LYS A 1063 30.34 58.31 29.21
CA LYS A 1063 30.72 59.33 28.22
C LYS A 1063 29.60 59.71 27.25
N ASN A 1064 28.61 58.84 27.01
CA ASN A 1064 27.49 59.16 26.11
C ASN A 1064 26.54 60.22 26.71
N ILE A 1065 26.56 60.42 28.02
CA ILE A 1065 25.79 61.46 28.74
C ILE A 1065 26.60 62.74 28.90
N ARG A 1066 27.93 62.64 28.82
CA ARG A 1066 28.87 63.76 28.82
C ARG A 1066 29.59 63.88 27.45
N PRO A 1067 28.88 64.12 26.33
CA PRO A 1067 29.50 64.15 25.00
C PRO A 1067 30.50 65.29 24.80
N ASP A 1068 30.37 66.38 25.58
CA ASP A 1068 31.23 67.56 25.53
C ASP A 1068 32.45 67.47 26.47
N GLY A 1069 32.66 66.32 27.12
CA GLY A 1069 33.85 66.10 27.96
C GLY A 1069 35.13 66.05 27.12
N VAL A 1070 36.25 66.45 27.74
CA VAL A 1070 37.59 66.42 27.12
C VAL A 1070 38.59 65.75 28.05
N ASP A 1071 39.57 65.03 27.50
CA ASP A 1071 40.64 64.44 28.32
C ASP A 1071 41.58 65.55 28.82
N VAL A 1072 41.64 65.73 30.14
CA VAL A 1072 42.55 66.66 30.84
C VAL A 1072 43.40 65.86 31.80
N ASP A 1073 44.72 65.93 31.65
CA ASP A 1073 45.70 65.23 32.49
C ASP A 1073 45.46 63.71 32.62
N GLY A 1074 44.93 63.09 31.56
CA GLY A 1074 44.63 61.66 31.51
C GLY A 1074 43.24 61.30 32.03
N TYR A 1075 42.44 62.26 32.52
CA TYR A 1075 41.08 62.06 33.03
C TYR A 1075 40.04 62.71 32.12
N TYR A 1076 38.90 62.05 31.88
CA TYR A 1076 37.81 62.63 31.08
C TYR A 1076 37.06 63.70 31.90
N ALA A 1077 37.30 64.98 31.61
CA ALA A 1077 36.93 66.10 32.47
C ALA A 1077 35.44 66.51 32.43
N TYR A 1078 35.08 67.42 33.35
CA TYR A 1078 33.75 68.02 33.58
C TYR A 1078 32.69 67.07 34.16
N ALA A 1079 33.10 66.07 34.92
CA ALA A 1079 32.18 65.28 35.71
C ALA A 1079 31.47 66.16 36.75
N ASP A 1080 30.16 65.98 36.93
CA ASP A 1080 29.33 66.78 37.83
C ASP A 1080 28.12 65.95 38.29
N SER A 1081 28.42 64.82 38.92
CA SER A 1081 27.42 63.84 39.33
C SER A 1081 26.46 64.37 40.39
N THR A 1082 25.20 63.98 40.32
CA THR A 1082 24.15 64.40 41.27
C THR A 1082 23.37 63.20 41.81
N VAL A 1083 23.27 63.08 43.13
CA VAL A 1083 22.29 62.22 43.80
C VAL A 1083 21.21 63.08 44.44
N ARG A 1084 19.95 62.74 44.20
CA ARG A 1084 18.79 63.39 44.80
C ARG A 1084 17.83 62.36 45.40
N VAL A 1085 17.49 62.52 46.68
CA VAL A 1085 16.51 61.70 47.40
C VAL A 1085 15.42 62.60 47.96
N ASN A 1086 14.20 62.50 47.43
CA ASN A 1086 13.10 63.37 47.85
C ASN A 1086 12.50 62.94 49.19
N ASN A 1087 12.21 61.65 49.35
CA ASN A 1087 11.63 61.02 50.56
C ASN A 1087 12.44 59.77 50.93
N ALA A 1088 12.76 59.60 52.21
CA ALA A 1088 13.47 58.42 52.70
C ALA A 1088 13.02 58.00 54.11
N VAL A 1089 12.72 56.72 54.26
CA VAL A 1089 12.45 56.05 55.54
C VAL A 1089 13.35 54.81 55.63
N LEU A 1090 14.05 54.65 56.74
CA LEU A 1090 15.00 53.56 56.98
C LEU A 1090 14.65 52.81 58.26
N ASP A 1091 15.22 51.61 58.38
CA ASP A 1091 15.01 50.72 59.53
C ASP A 1091 16.03 50.95 60.66
N ASN A 1092 16.06 52.15 61.24
CA ASN A 1092 17.18 52.58 62.12
C ASN A 1092 18.55 52.37 61.45
N GLY A 1093 18.60 52.66 60.14
CA GLY A 1093 19.71 52.35 59.26
C GLY A 1093 20.60 53.53 58.92
N LYS A 1094 21.70 53.29 58.20
CA LYS A 1094 22.56 54.36 57.67
C LYS A 1094 22.20 54.72 56.24
N LEU A 1095 22.25 56.01 55.92
CA LEU A 1095 22.22 56.51 54.55
C LEU A 1095 23.58 57.10 54.20
N ASP A 1096 24.21 56.50 53.20
CA ASP A 1096 25.51 56.88 52.69
C ASP A 1096 25.43 57.24 51.20
N ILE A 1097 25.92 58.41 50.83
CA ILE A 1097 25.74 58.96 49.48
C ILE A 1097 27.05 59.49 48.89
N THR A 1098 27.42 59.02 47.70
CA THR A 1098 28.60 59.49 46.97
C THR A 1098 28.19 60.21 45.68
N ALA A 1099 28.48 61.51 45.58
CA ALA A 1099 28.28 62.32 44.37
C ALA A 1099 29.04 63.66 44.46
N ASP A 1100 29.16 64.37 43.34
CA ASP A 1100 29.64 65.76 43.34
C ASP A 1100 28.58 66.72 43.89
N GLN A 1101 27.29 66.40 43.73
CA GLN A 1101 26.16 67.16 44.22
C GLN A 1101 25.17 66.24 44.92
N ILE A 1102 24.83 66.52 46.18
CA ILE A 1102 23.92 65.68 46.96
C ILE A 1102 22.75 66.51 47.47
N TYR A 1103 21.53 66.08 47.14
CA TYR A 1103 20.27 66.65 47.65
C TYR A 1103 19.53 65.57 48.46
N ALA A 1104 19.67 65.61 49.78
CA ALA A 1104 19.04 64.65 50.68
C ALA A 1104 18.92 65.20 52.10
N ASN A 1105 18.00 64.66 52.90
CA ASN A 1105 17.81 65.03 54.31
C ASN A 1105 17.48 66.53 54.54
N GLY A 1106 16.91 67.22 53.54
CA GLY A 1106 16.65 68.66 53.58
C GLY A 1106 17.91 69.53 53.43
N ILE A 1107 18.96 68.99 52.81
CA ILE A 1107 20.28 69.62 52.64
C ILE A 1107 20.77 69.42 51.21
N HIS A 1108 21.39 70.46 50.65
CA HIS A 1108 22.20 70.39 49.45
C HIS A 1108 23.68 70.52 49.82
N VAL A 1109 24.50 69.60 49.31
CA VAL A 1109 25.96 69.64 49.43
C VAL A 1109 26.57 69.63 48.03
N ASP A 1110 27.48 70.57 47.76
CA ASP A 1110 28.31 70.64 46.55
C ASP A 1110 29.76 70.30 46.93
N PHE A 1111 30.30 69.26 46.29
CA PHE A 1111 31.71 68.84 46.33
C PHE A 1111 32.40 69.04 44.98
N GLY A 1112 31.66 69.51 43.97
CA GLY A 1112 32.06 69.56 42.57
C GLY A 1112 33.00 70.72 42.24
N GLN A 1113 32.95 71.19 40.99
CA GLN A 1113 33.89 72.19 40.47
C GLN A 1113 33.86 73.52 41.24
N ASN A 1114 32.74 73.88 41.86
CA ASN A 1114 32.52 75.18 42.49
C ASN A 1114 33.12 75.30 43.90
N GLY A 1115 33.68 74.22 44.45
CA GLY A 1115 34.17 74.17 45.83
C GLY A 1115 33.13 73.64 46.81
N PHE A 1116 33.59 73.27 48.01
CA PHE A 1116 32.71 72.73 49.05
C PHE A 1116 31.68 73.76 49.52
N THR A 1117 30.39 73.47 49.38
CA THR A 1117 29.30 74.25 50.00
C THR A 1117 28.24 73.35 50.60
N LYS A 1118 27.66 73.76 51.74
CA LYS A 1118 26.55 73.07 52.37
C LYS A 1118 25.43 74.02 52.73
N GLU A 1119 24.26 73.83 52.13
CA GLU A 1119 23.10 74.68 52.31
C GLU A 1119 21.82 73.89 52.65
N LYS A 1120 20.84 74.57 53.24
CA LYS A 1120 19.52 73.97 53.47
C LYS A 1120 18.78 73.86 52.15
N ASP A 1121 18.16 72.72 51.90
CA ASP A 1121 17.31 72.48 50.73
C ASP A 1121 15.90 72.09 51.16
N ASP A 1122 14.95 73.00 50.98
CA ASP A 1122 13.55 72.75 51.32
C ASP A 1122 12.82 71.89 50.26
N SER A 1123 13.51 71.48 49.19
CA SER A 1123 12.93 70.64 48.13
C SER A 1123 13.07 69.13 48.39
N THR A 1124 13.78 68.72 49.44
CA THR A 1124 13.89 67.32 49.92
C THR A 1124 13.44 67.22 51.37
N ASN A 1125 12.86 66.07 51.75
CA ASN A 1125 12.41 65.84 53.13
C ASN A 1125 13.56 65.33 54.01
N LYS A 1126 13.39 65.46 55.33
CA LYS A 1126 14.30 64.83 56.30
C LYS A 1126 14.16 63.31 56.24
N VAL A 1127 15.28 62.62 56.38
CA VAL A 1127 15.32 61.16 56.47
C VAL A 1127 14.68 60.74 57.79
N ILE A 1128 13.79 59.76 57.73
CA ILE A 1128 13.11 59.17 58.88
C ILE A 1128 13.76 57.82 59.20
N GLY A 1129 13.92 57.52 60.48
CA GLY A 1129 14.43 56.21 60.92
C GLY A 1129 15.91 55.97 60.61
N SER A 1130 16.76 57.01 60.53
CA SER A 1130 18.20 56.81 60.37
C SER A 1130 18.94 56.65 61.71
N ASP A 1131 19.87 55.69 61.80
CA ASP A 1131 20.87 55.60 62.89
C ASP A 1131 22.02 56.57 62.64
N GLY A 1132 21.89 57.74 63.27
CA GLY A 1132 22.81 58.84 63.09
C GLY A 1132 22.42 59.76 61.94
N ILE A 1133 23.36 60.63 61.60
CA ILE A 1133 23.19 61.64 60.57
C ILE A 1133 23.65 61.03 59.24
N PRO A 1134 22.84 61.11 58.15
CA PRO A 1134 23.28 60.68 56.83
C PRO A 1134 24.67 61.23 56.47
N THR A 1135 25.46 60.42 55.79
CA THR A 1135 26.81 60.77 55.34
C THR A 1135 26.82 61.03 53.85
N GLY A 1136 27.75 61.87 53.42
CA GLY A 1136 27.98 62.01 52.00
C GLY A 1136 29.39 62.43 51.68
N HIS A 1137 29.81 61.94 50.52
CA HIS A 1137 31.18 61.89 50.09
C HIS A 1137 31.28 62.42 48.66
N ALA A 1138 32.35 63.16 48.40
CA ALA A 1138 32.76 63.46 47.05
C ALA A 1138 33.19 62.16 46.36
N VAL A 1139 32.94 62.03 45.06
CA VAL A 1139 33.38 60.85 44.30
C VAL A 1139 34.91 60.78 44.27
N ARG A 1140 35.48 59.59 44.51
CA ARG A 1140 36.91 59.29 44.51
C ARG A 1140 37.26 58.17 43.53
N PRO A 1141 38.55 57.99 43.17
CA PRO A 1141 38.97 56.92 42.25
C PRO A 1141 38.52 55.53 42.68
N ASP A 1142 38.57 55.24 43.98
CA ASP A 1142 38.13 53.96 44.55
C ASP A 1142 36.64 53.68 44.24
N ASP A 1143 35.77 54.70 44.28
CA ASP A 1143 34.34 54.53 43.96
C ASP A 1143 34.07 54.07 42.52
N VAL A 1144 34.95 54.45 41.59
CA VAL A 1144 34.88 54.06 40.17
C VAL A 1144 35.49 52.68 39.97
N THR A 1145 36.65 52.42 40.59
CA THR A 1145 37.34 51.13 40.44
C THR A 1145 36.61 49.98 41.17
N ASP A 1146 35.89 50.27 42.25
CA ASP A 1146 35.08 49.30 43.01
C ASP A 1146 33.97 48.65 42.18
N ILE A 1147 33.45 49.35 41.17
CA ILE A 1147 32.46 48.79 40.23
C ILE A 1147 33.11 48.20 38.96
N GLY A 1148 34.43 48.07 38.97
CA GLY A 1148 35.23 47.49 37.89
C GLY A 1148 35.46 48.43 36.70
N ARG A 1149 35.42 49.75 36.92
CA ARG A 1149 35.59 50.78 35.88
C ARG A 1149 36.95 51.47 35.99
N ASP A 1150 37.38 52.14 34.91
CA ASP A 1150 38.67 52.83 34.88
C ASP A 1150 38.54 54.20 35.58
N GLU A 1151 39.40 54.45 36.57
CA GLU A 1151 39.42 55.71 37.32
C GLU A 1151 39.55 56.95 36.41
N HIS A 1152 40.11 56.80 35.21
CA HIS A 1152 40.30 57.87 34.24
C HIS A 1152 39.01 58.26 33.48
N GLU A 1153 37.89 57.56 33.68
CA GLU A 1153 36.61 57.86 33.03
C GLU A 1153 35.93 59.15 33.54
N ARG A 1154 36.45 59.75 34.61
CA ARG A 1154 36.03 61.06 35.12
C ARG A 1154 37.20 61.81 35.78
N ASN A 1155 37.11 63.13 35.89
CA ASN A 1155 37.98 63.91 36.77
C ASN A 1155 37.45 63.95 38.22
N TYR A 1156 38.32 64.30 39.16
CA TYR A 1156 38.01 64.37 40.60
C TYR A 1156 38.29 65.77 41.16
N TYR A 1157 37.50 66.22 42.12
CA TYR A 1157 37.67 67.51 42.80
C TYR A 1157 38.17 67.32 44.24
N TYR A 1158 39.23 68.05 44.59
CA TYR A 1158 39.86 68.06 45.92
C TYR A 1158 39.89 69.49 46.44
N HIS A 1159 39.15 69.79 47.51
CA HIS A 1159 38.99 71.14 48.06
C HIS A 1159 39.27 71.13 49.56
N GLU A 1160 39.89 72.17 50.14
CA GLU A 1160 40.09 72.21 51.60
C GLU A 1160 38.75 72.19 52.36
N GLY A 1161 38.53 71.18 53.22
CA GLY A 1161 37.28 70.98 53.96
C GLY A 1161 36.39 69.85 53.44
N ASP A 1162 36.83 69.15 52.41
CA ASP A 1162 36.17 68.00 51.75
C ASP A 1162 36.14 66.69 52.54
N GLY A 1163 36.46 66.70 53.84
CA GLY A 1163 36.36 65.52 54.70
C GLY A 1163 34.90 65.24 55.05
N ASP A 1164 34.39 64.10 54.60
CA ASP A 1164 33.11 63.44 54.96
C ASP A 1164 32.09 64.35 55.64
N GLY A 1165 31.23 64.97 54.83
CA GLY A 1165 30.20 65.89 55.31
C GLY A 1165 29.08 65.12 56.02
N THR A 1166 28.90 65.35 57.33
CA THR A 1166 27.68 64.90 58.03
C THR A 1166 26.51 65.85 57.73
N PHE A 1167 25.35 65.31 57.37
CA PHE A 1167 24.13 66.04 56.99
C PHE A 1167 23.35 66.59 58.19
N ASN A 1168 24.03 67.29 59.11
CA ASN A 1168 23.49 67.70 60.41
C ASN A 1168 22.53 68.93 60.39
N GLY A 1169 22.30 69.54 59.24
CA GLY A 1169 21.39 70.69 59.07
C GLY A 1169 22.00 72.07 59.37
N GLU A 1170 23.30 72.16 59.63
CA GLU A 1170 24.01 73.42 59.86
C GLU A 1170 24.75 73.88 58.59
N LYS A 1171 24.68 75.18 58.27
CA LYS A 1171 25.32 75.80 57.10
C LYS A 1171 26.83 75.89 57.32
N SER A 1172 27.64 75.44 56.35
CA SER A 1172 29.11 75.54 56.38
C SER A 1172 29.68 75.93 55.02
#